data_AF-A0A075UL93-F1
#
_entry.id   AF-A0A075UL93-F1
#
_cell.length_a   1.000
_cell.length_b   1.000
_cell.length_c   1.000
_cell.angle_alpha   90.00
_cell.angle_beta   90.00
_cell.angle_gamma   90.00
#
_symmetry.space_group_name_H-M   'P 1'
#
loop_
_entity.id
_entity.type
_entity.pdbx_description
1 polymer ?
#
loop_
_entity_poly.entity_id
_entity_poly.type
_entity_poly.pdbx_seq_one_letter_code
_entity_poly.pdbx_strand_id
1 'polypeptide(L)'
;MVDQPVLDDLRPLTWLDAFPWLRGASSGRADTPWWDAAIFDETPDERRKRLAEVSELAMNRLTRWTIGQIFPGLPPQLSVAALGLPPRPRNALLRGAGYTTTDELANLTIEDILDLRNVGIGGIDAILRALADVSTSRPTPDIGPAPPPDSDYRGANPAEELPGWLVALVDDLSRIAIWQTAIGLPAEPLLQTHLPIGTPDEIIKARQRLAEFSANEMLDENALNQDAASLLDTAFRALDPRAVQVLEQRLFADEPVTLDQLGQQFGVSRERVRQLEGKARAAMLDALATNALDMVATAARSTIGHVRPLSDLLVHLPALARTVESVGQPVWRVIDRLDDAYEIEDGWCVVPTLSAAQDWTRTHLREHANEHGVVQLDDLVLVETSTPELCEDLTRKWLSTCGYVVDGSYVLTRTQSVGDYAAGILSITGSPMSANDLVERFIFERSVGSLKNAMSIDDRFERVDRDRWALSEWGLEAYTGVRSIIREKLAMAGGKIKLDTLIEQITGRYSVAASSVVAYASTAPFEVRDGVVRTASGAREIRKTPERTSRMFRQDQGWAYRVRITHDHLRGSGSVAPMAVASILDLKHGDKRQLESSLGPQAITWTGTQPAFGTIRRFLLEDDVSAGADVFLVIKDDNTFALELVAELSGKPLPDALTLIGAQSDLDAETARQTLAAAINLPIDTPVVSIIGGYRDRGDTDVADLLTSVRHYLETGEPTEHSLQTTNVDDILDLL
;
A
#
# COMPACT_ATOMS: atom_id res chain seq x y z
N MET A 1 -53.39 -16.44 -34.34
CA MET A 1 -52.93 -17.63 -35.07
C MET A 1 -52.49 -17.18 -36.45
N VAL A 2 -51.23 -16.75 -36.55
CA VAL A 2 -50.51 -16.50 -37.79
C VAL A 2 -49.15 -17.13 -37.54
N ASP A 3 -48.80 -18.14 -38.34
CA ASP A 3 -47.59 -18.95 -38.22
C ASP A 3 -46.33 -18.06 -38.18
N GLN A 4 -45.61 -18.10 -37.06
CA GLN A 4 -44.19 -17.75 -37.03
C GLN A 4 -43.41 -18.98 -37.48
N PRO A 5 -42.46 -18.86 -38.43
CA PRO A 5 -41.62 -20.00 -38.77
C PRO A 5 -40.74 -20.34 -37.56
N VAL A 6 -40.81 -21.61 -37.17
CA VAL A 6 -39.86 -22.25 -36.27
C VAL A 6 -38.47 -22.15 -36.92
N LEU A 7 -37.63 -21.23 -36.44
CA LEU A 7 -36.21 -21.16 -36.77
C LEU A 7 -35.46 -22.21 -35.93
N ASP A 8 -35.63 -23.49 -36.30
CA ASP A 8 -34.85 -24.61 -35.77
C ASP A 8 -33.45 -24.62 -36.40
N ASP A 9 -32.43 -24.70 -35.54
CA ASP A 9 -31.16 -25.42 -35.70
C ASP A 9 -30.47 -25.44 -37.09
N LEU A 10 -29.77 -24.35 -37.46
CA LEU A 10 -28.84 -24.35 -38.61
C LEU A 10 -27.38 -24.16 -38.13
N ARG A 11 -26.47 -25.10 -38.40
CA ARG A 11 -25.02 -24.93 -38.07
C ARG A 11 -24.41 -23.75 -38.84
N PRO A 12 -23.38 -23.05 -38.28
CA PRO A 12 -22.69 -21.98 -38.99
C PRO A 12 -22.04 -22.51 -40.27
N LEU A 13 -22.27 -21.85 -41.40
CA LEU A 13 -21.77 -22.29 -42.71
C LEU A 13 -20.36 -21.73 -42.97
N THR A 14 -20.12 -20.49 -42.57
CA THR A 14 -18.85 -19.76 -42.72
C THR A 14 -18.21 -19.44 -41.36
N TRP A 15 -16.91 -19.14 -41.37
CA TRP A 15 -16.21 -18.69 -40.16
C TRP A 15 -16.78 -17.40 -39.59
N LEU A 16 -17.28 -16.50 -40.44
CA LEU A 16 -17.98 -15.28 -40.03
C LEU A 16 -19.31 -15.57 -39.32
N ASP A 17 -20.02 -16.63 -39.69
CA ASP A 17 -21.25 -17.06 -38.99
C ASP A 17 -20.93 -17.56 -37.58
N ALA A 18 -19.79 -18.25 -37.40
CA ALA A 18 -19.35 -18.75 -36.10
C ALA A 18 -18.74 -17.65 -35.21
N PHE A 19 -18.02 -16.69 -35.82
CA PHE A 19 -17.30 -15.61 -35.13
C PHE A 19 -17.57 -14.26 -35.81
N PRO A 20 -18.70 -13.59 -35.48
CA PRO A 20 -19.13 -12.36 -36.16
C PRO A 20 -18.13 -11.19 -36.06
N TRP A 21 -17.25 -11.20 -35.07
CA TRP A 21 -16.26 -10.16 -34.82
C TRP A 21 -15.03 -10.23 -35.75
N LEU A 22 -14.84 -11.33 -36.51
CA LEU A 22 -13.62 -11.55 -37.32
C LEU A 22 -13.35 -10.43 -38.31
N ARG A 23 -14.41 -9.88 -38.92
CA ARG A 23 -14.29 -8.80 -39.90
C ARG A 23 -13.76 -7.51 -39.27
N GLY A 24 -14.33 -7.09 -38.15
CA GLY A 24 -13.91 -5.87 -37.45
C GLY A 24 -12.57 -6.00 -36.73
N ALA A 25 -12.23 -7.19 -36.24
CA ALA A 25 -10.95 -7.43 -35.55
C ALA A 25 -9.75 -7.56 -36.51
N SER A 26 -9.99 -7.88 -37.78
CA SER A 26 -8.95 -8.07 -38.79
C SER A 26 -8.58 -6.72 -39.42
N SER A 27 -7.46 -6.13 -39.00
CA SER A 27 -6.96 -4.86 -39.55
C SER A 27 -6.67 -4.95 -41.06
N GLY A 28 -7.42 -4.17 -41.86
CA GLY A 28 -7.31 -4.11 -43.31
C GLY A 28 -8.11 -5.21 -44.02
N ARG A 29 -8.94 -4.82 -45.01
CA ARG A 29 -9.57 -5.76 -45.94
C ARG A 29 -8.45 -6.53 -46.66
N ALA A 30 -8.14 -7.74 -46.22
CA ALA A 30 -7.31 -8.65 -46.99
C ALA A 30 -7.95 -8.81 -48.38
N ASP A 31 -7.14 -8.82 -49.45
CA ASP A 31 -7.60 -9.00 -50.83
C ASP A 31 -8.46 -10.27 -51.00
N THR A 32 -8.31 -11.24 -50.09
CA THR A 32 -9.20 -12.41 -49.96
C THR A 32 -9.57 -12.64 -48.48
N PRO A 33 -10.78 -12.26 -48.03
CA PRO A 33 -11.24 -12.49 -46.66
C PRO A 33 -11.48 -13.98 -46.41
N TRP A 34 -10.60 -14.61 -45.63
CA TRP A 34 -10.73 -16.05 -45.34
C TRP A 34 -11.93 -16.40 -44.46
N TRP A 35 -12.43 -15.43 -43.70
CA TRP A 35 -13.57 -15.62 -42.80
C TRP A 35 -14.89 -15.88 -43.55
N ASP A 36 -14.96 -15.60 -44.85
CA ASP A 36 -16.10 -15.95 -45.70
C ASP A 36 -16.03 -17.42 -46.21
N ALA A 37 -14.95 -18.15 -45.92
CA ALA A 37 -14.78 -19.54 -46.31
C ALA A 37 -15.68 -20.49 -45.51
N ALA A 38 -16.08 -21.60 -46.15
CA ALA A 38 -16.91 -22.63 -45.53
C ALA A 38 -16.13 -23.45 -44.48
N ILE A 39 -16.68 -23.58 -43.27
CA ILE A 39 -16.02 -24.27 -42.15
C ILE A 39 -15.80 -25.76 -42.43
N PHE A 40 -16.69 -26.38 -43.22
CA PHE A 40 -16.76 -27.83 -43.41
C PHE A 40 -16.02 -28.35 -44.66
N ASP A 41 -15.57 -27.46 -45.53
CA ASP A 41 -14.85 -27.83 -46.77
C ASP A 41 -13.31 -27.83 -46.59
N GLU A 42 -12.82 -27.46 -45.40
CA GLU A 42 -11.39 -27.34 -45.09
C GLU A 42 -10.72 -28.68 -44.72
N THR A 43 -9.43 -28.81 -45.05
CA THR A 43 -8.61 -29.93 -44.55
C THR A 43 -8.35 -29.81 -43.04
N PRO A 44 -8.06 -30.92 -42.31
CA PRO A 44 -7.74 -30.85 -40.88
C PRO A 44 -6.56 -29.94 -40.53
N ASP A 45 -5.62 -29.74 -41.45
CA ASP A 45 -4.47 -28.86 -41.27
C ASP A 45 -4.87 -27.39 -41.41
N GLU A 46 -5.71 -27.10 -42.38
CA GLU A 46 -6.24 -25.77 -42.66
C GLU A 46 -7.18 -25.31 -41.54
N ARG A 47 -8.07 -26.19 -41.06
CA ARG A 47 -8.90 -25.93 -39.88
C ARG A 47 -8.06 -25.59 -38.65
N ARG A 48 -6.98 -26.34 -38.38
CA ARG A 48 -6.07 -26.05 -37.26
C ARG A 48 -5.39 -24.70 -37.40
N LYS A 49 -5.03 -24.32 -38.63
CA LYS A 49 -4.48 -22.99 -38.93
C LYS A 49 -5.50 -21.88 -38.68
N ARG A 50 -6.75 -22.03 -39.15
CA ARG A 50 -7.82 -21.06 -38.91
C ARG A 50 -8.13 -20.87 -37.44
N LEU A 51 -8.21 -21.96 -36.67
CA LEU A 51 -8.41 -21.88 -35.22
C LEU A 51 -7.26 -21.16 -34.51
N ALA A 52 -6.02 -21.31 -35.00
CA ALA A 52 -4.88 -20.56 -34.49
C ALA A 52 -5.00 -19.07 -34.81
N GLU A 53 -5.42 -18.71 -36.03
CA GLU A 53 -5.67 -17.31 -36.44
C GLU A 53 -6.80 -16.67 -35.59
N VAL A 54 -7.90 -17.39 -35.33
CA VAL A 54 -8.99 -16.95 -34.45
C VAL A 54 -8.48 -16.70 -33.02
N SER A 55 -7.71 -17.65 -32.47
CA SER A 55 -7.11 -17.53 -31.13
C SER A 55 -6.19 -16.32 -31.02
N GLU A 56 -5.31 -16.13 -32.01
CA GLU A 56 -4.38 -15.00 -32.07
C GLU A 56 -5.11 -13.65 -32.15
N LEU A 57 -6.13 -13.53 -33.02
CA LEU A 57 -6.94 -12.32 -33.11
C LEU A 57 -7.67 -12.03 -31.79
N ALA A 58 -8.27 -13.04 -31.15
CA ALA A 58 -8.95 -12.86 -29.88
C ALA A 58 -7.99 -12.38 -28.77
N MET A 59 -6.81 -13.00 -28.66
CA MET A 59 -5.79 -12.61 -27.67
C MET A 59 -5.26 -11.19 -27.88
N ASN A 60 -5.20 -10.72 -29.12
CA ASN A 60 -4.61 -9.42 -29.45
C ASN A 60 -5.63 -8.28 -29.51
N ARG A 61 -6.92 -8.57 -29.72
CA ARG A 61 -7.94 -7.55 -30.05
C ARG A 61 -9.21 -7.60 -29.21
N LEU A 62 -9.45 -8.66 -28.44
CA LEU A 62 -10.71 -8.90 -27.72
C LEU A 62 -10.46 -9.23 -26.24
N THR A 63 -9.47 -8.62 -25.61
CA THR A 63 -9.09 -8.89 -24.22
C THR A 63 -10.20 -8.51 -23.25
N ARG A 64 -11.02 -7.50 -23.57
CA ARG A 64 -12.18 -7.05 -22.76
C ARG A 64 -13.49 -7.77 -23.11
N TRP A 65 -13.43 -8.78 -23.97
CA TRP A 65 -14.60 -9.58 -24.30
C TRP A 65 -14.65 -10.80 -23.39
N THR A 66 -15.85 -11.20 -22.96
CA THR A 66 -15.98 -12.47 -22.27
C THR A 66 -15.82 -13.62 -23.27
N ILE A 67 -15.34 -14.76 -22.80
CA ILE A 67 -15.24 -16.00 -23.59
C ILE A 67 -16.56 -16.32 -24.29
N GLY A 68 -17.69 -16.02 -23.64
CA GLY A 68 -19.00 -16.20 -24.23
C GLY A 68 -19.36 -15.25 -25.37
N GLN A 69 -18.82 -14.04 -25.37
CA GLN A 69 -18.97 -13.07 -26.46
C GLN A 69 -18.02 -13.41 -27.61
N ILE A 70 -16.80 -13.85 -27.31
CA ILE A 70 -15.82 -14.29 -28.32
C ILE A 70 -16.31 -15.56 -29.03
N PHE A 71 -16.91 -16.49 -28.29
CA PHE A 71 -17.35 -17.79 -28.80
C PHE A 71 -18.85 -18.00 -28.54
N PRO A 72 -19.73 -17.34 -29.32
CA PRO A 72 -21.16 -17.28 -29.04
C PRO A 72 -21.90 -18.62 -29.26
N GLY A 73 -21.29 -19.55 -30.01
CA GLY A 73 -21.80 -20.90 -30.25
C GLY A 73 -21.45 -21.92 -29.15
N LEU A 74 -20.81 -21.50 -28.05
CA LEU A 74 -20.41 -22.39 -26.97
C LEU A 74 -21.62 -23.08 -26.30
N PRO A 75 -21.67 -24.42 -26.26
CA PRO A 75 -22.69 -25.15 -25.50
C PRO A 75 -22.50 -24.89 -24.01
N PRO A 76 -23.49 -24.43 -23.23
CA PRO A 76 -23.26 -24.03 -21.83
C PRO A 76 -22.97 -25.21 -20.88
N GLN A 77 -23.54 -26.39 -21.14
CA GLN A 77 -23.39 -27.57 -20.27
C GLN A 77 -22.26 -28.53 -20.71
N LEU A 78 -21.38 -28.12 -21.62
CA LEU A 78 -20.26 -28.97 -22.03
C LEU A 78 -19.23 -29.04 -20.90
N SER A 79 -18.81 -30.26 -20.56
CA SER A 79 -17.76 -30.44 -19.55
C SER A 79 -16.41 -29.94 -20.06
N VAL A 80 -15.70 -29.16 -19.25
CA VAL A 80 -14.33 -28.70 -19.53
C VAL A 80 -13.37 -29.89 -19.74
N ALA A 81 -13.64 -31.03 -19.11
CA ALA A 81 -12.86 -32.26 -19.30
C ALA A 81 -12.97 -32.83 -20.73
N ALA A 82 -14.03 -32.50 -21.46
CA ALA A 82 -14.28 -32.97 -22.82
C ALA A 82 -13.62 -32.09 -23.91
N LEU A 83 -13.05 -30.94 -23.56
CA LEU A 83 -12.46 -29.96 -24.50
C LEU A 83 -11.11 -30.41 -25.13
N GLY A 84 -10.62 -31.62 -24.84
CA GLY A 84 -9.36 -32.12 -25.42
C GLY A 84 -8.09 -31.33 -25.00
N LEU A 85 -8.14 -30.59 -23.89
CA LEU A 85 -7.07 -29.70 -23.45
C LEU A 85 -5.81 -30.44 -22.98
N PRO A 86 -4.60 -29.85 -23.20
CA PRO A 86 -3.36 -30.37 -22.61
C PRO A 86 -3.44 -30.44 -21.06
N PRO A 87 -2.66 -31.33 -20.40
CA PRO A 87 -2.81 -31.59 -18.97
C PRO A 87 -2.67 -30.36 -18.06
N ARG A 88 -1.79 -29.41 -18.40
CA ARG A 88 -1.53 -28.19 -17.61
C ARG A 88 -2.75 -27.24 -17.60
N PRO A 89 -3.23 -26.71 -18.75
CA PRO A 89 -4.44 -25.90 -18.81
C PRO A 89 -5.67 -26.60 -18.22
N ARG A 90 -5.84 -27.90 -18.52
CA ARG A 90 -6.97 -28.69 -18.01
C ARG A 90 -6.98 -28.74 -16.48
N ASN A 91 -5.83 -28.98 -15.85
CA ASN A 91 -5.74 -29.03 -14.39
C ASN A 91 -5.90 -27.65 -13.77
N ALA A 92 -5.42 -26.59 -14.42
CA ALA A 92 -5.60 -25.22 -13.94
C ALA A 92 -7.09 -24.84 -13.88
N LEU A 93 -7.86 -25.14 -14.93
CA LEU A 93 -9.30 -24.88 -14.96
C LEU A 93 -10.07 -25.77 -13.97
N LEU A 94 -9.89 -27.10 -14.02
CA LEU A 94 -10.69 -28.04 -13.21
C LEU A 94 -10.30 -28.06 -11.72
N ARG A 95 -9.00 -28.12 -11.41
CA ARG A 95 -8.50 -28.31 -10.03
C ARG A 95 -8.04 -27.02 -9.38
N GLY A 96 -7.53 -26.08 -10.17
CA GLY A 96 -7.08 -24.79 -9.68
C GLY A 96 -8.26 -23.85 -9.41
N ALA A 97 -9.05 -23.59 -10.44
CA ALA A 97 -10.16 -22.63 -10.38
C ALA A 97 -11.53 -23.26 -10.11
N GLY A 98 -11.68 -24.58 -10.33
CA GLY A 98 -12.93 -25.30 -10.09
C GLY A 98 -13.97 -25.19 -11.21
N TYR A 99 -13.59 -24.72 -12.39
CA TYR A 99 -14.49 -24.60 -13.54
C TYR A 99 -14.71 -25.97 -14.19
N THR A 100 -15.94 -26.47 -14.12
CA THR A 100 -16.36 -27.78 -14.60
C THR A 100 -17.13 -27.73 -15.92
N THR A 101 -17.78 -26.59 -16.20
CA THR A 101 -18.60 -26.39 -17.40
C THR A 101 -18.16 -25.16 -18.19
N THR A 102 -18.52 -25.14 -19.47
CA THR A 102 -18.29 -24.01 -20.38
C THR A 102 -19.14 -22.77 -20.05
N ASP A 103 -20.29 -22.89 -19.36
CA ASP A 103 -21.06 -21.73 -18.87
C ASP A 103 -20.29 -20.92 -17.81
N GLU A 104 -19.50 -21.60 -16.99
CA GLU A 104 -18.65 -20.95 -16.00
C GLU A 104 -17.51 -20.19 -16.68
N LEU A 105 -16.88 -20.82 -17.68
CA LEU A 105 -15.83 -20.18 -18.49
C LEU A 105 -16.36 -19.00 -19.31
N ALA A 106 -17.61 -19.08 -19.78
CA ALA A 106 -18.23 -18.07 -20.63
C ALA A 106 -18.32 -16.68 -20.02
N ASN A 107 -18.28 -16.56 -18.68
CA ASN A 107 -18.35 -15.27 -17.99
C ASN A 107 -16.98 -14.62 -17.77
N LEU A 108 -15.89 -15.35 -18.02
CA LEU A 108 -14.53 -14.89 -17.83
C LEU A 108 -14.06 -14.11 -19.07
N THR A 109 -13.19 -13.14 -18.87
CA THR A 109 -12.39 -12.51 -19.92
C THR A 109 -11.11 -13.31 -20.19
N ILE A 110 -10.34 -12.92 -21.21
CA ILE A 110 -9.01 -13.50 -21.45
C ILE A 110 -8.06 -13.17 -20.29
N GLU A 111 -8.19 -11.99 -19.69
CA GLU A 111 -7.38 -11.53 -18.55
C GLU A 111 -7.67 -12.35 -17.29
N ASP A 112 -8.95 -12.65 -17.00
CA ASP A 112 -9.32 -13.53 -15.89
C ASP A 112 -8.68 -14.92 -16.00
N ILE A 113 -8.48 -15.41 -17.24
CA ILE A 113 -7.82 -16.70 -17.51
C ILE A 113 -6.29 -16.58 -17.36
N LEU A 114 -5.70 -15.43 -17.72
CA LEU A 114 -4.28 -15.14 -17.51
C LEU A 114 -3.90 -15.12 -16.03
N ASP A 115 -4.80 -14.63 -15.18
CA ASP A 115 -4.60 -14.56 -13.73
C ASP A 115 -4.67 -15.93 -13.03
N LEU A 116 -5.11 -16.98 -13.74
CA LEU A 116 -5.14 -18.33 -13.20
C LEU A 116 -3.73 -18.89 -13.00
N ARG A 117 -3.49 -19.41 -11.80
CA ARG A 117 -2.22 -20.07 -11.47
C ARG A 117 -1.91 -21.22 -12.44
N ASN A 118 -0.68 -21.23 -12.96
CA ASN A 118 -0.15 -22.22 -13.91
C ASN A 118 -0.77 -22.18 -15.31
N VAL A 119 -1.41 -21.08 -15.68
CA VAL A 119 -1.77 -20.77 -17.07
C VAL A 119 -0.81 -19.70 -17.58
N GLY A 120 -0.19 -19.96 -18.73
CA GLY A 120 0.61 -18.96 -19.45
C GLY A 120 0.06 -18.78 -20.87
N ILE A 121 0.70 -17.93 -21.68
CA ILE A 121 0.26 -17.59 -23.05
C ILE A 121 -0.05 -18.84 -23.88
N GLY A 122 0.85 -19.83 -23.92
CA GLY A 122 0.61 -21.09 -24.65
C GLY A 122 -0.49 -21.98 -24.05
N GLY A 123 -0.84 -21.78 -22.78
CA GLY A 123 -1.98 -22.43 -22.15
C GLY A 123 -3.31 -21.80 -22.55
N ILE A 124 -3.37 -20.47 -22.65
CA ILE A 124 -4.54 -19.73 -23.14
C ILE A 124 -4.81 -20.02 -24.60
N ASP A 125 -3.78 -19.97 -25.45
CA ASP A 125 -3.92 -20.31 -26.87
C ASP A 125 -4.52 -21.72 -27.05
N ALA A 126 -4.09 -22.69 -26.24
CA ALA A 126 -4.68 -24.03 -26.26
C ALA A 126 -6.14 -24.06 -25.79
N ILE A 127 -6.51 -23.25 -24.79
CA ILE A 127 -7.89 -23.10 -24.30
C ILE A 127 -8.78 -22.46 -25.38
N LEU A 128 -8.36 -21.32 -25.93
CA LEU A 128 -9.11 -20.56 -26.92
C LEU A 128 -9.33 -21.36 -28.21
N ARG A 129 -8.31 -22.08 -28.70
CA ARG A 129 -8.47 -22.97 -29.87
C ARG A 129 -9.50 -24.07 -29.63
N ALA A 130 -9.50 -24.69 -28.45
CA ALA A 130 -10.46 -25.73 -28.11
C ALA A 130 -11.89 -25.19 -27.99
N LEU A 131 -12.05 -24.00 -27.40
CA LEU A 131 -13.34 -23.32 -27.30
C LEU A 131 -13.85 -22.87 -28.66
N ALA A 132 -12.99 -22.31 -29.51
CA ALA A 132 -13.30 -21.95 -30.90
C ALA A 132 -13.78 -23.17 -31.69
N ASP A 133 -13.06 -24.30 -31.61
CA ASP A 133 -13.42 -25.52 -32.33
C ASP A 133 -14.84 -26.00 -31.95
N VAL A 134 -15.14 -26.03 -30.65
CA VAL A 134 -16.47 -26.39 -30.14
C VAL A 134 -17.53 -25.37 -30.55
N SER A 135 -17.21 -24.07 -30.54
CA SER A 135 -18.15 -23.00 -30.89
C SER A 135 -18.62 -23.06 -32.34
N THR A 136 -17.90 -23.75 -33.24
CA THR A 136 -18.37 -23.99 -34.61
C THR A 136 -19.53 -25.00 -34.72
N SER A 137 -19.93 -25.63 -33.60
CA SER A 137 -20.93 -26.71 -33.58
C SER A 137 -22.38 -26.25 -33.46
N ARG A 138 -22.65 -25.00 -33.03
CA ARG A 138 -24.00 -24.43 -32.86
C ARG A 138 -24.15 -23.09 -33.59
N PRO A 139 -25.34 -22.77 -34.15
CA PRO A 139 -25.61 -21.45 -34.73
C PRO A 139 -25.40 -20.30 -33.75
N THR A 140 -24.79 -19.24 -34.25
CA THR A 140 -24.98 -17.88 -33.76
C THR A 140 -26.25 -17.33 -34.40
N PRO A 141 -27.14 -16.63 -33.68
CA PRO A 141 -28.40 -16.19 -34.27
C PRO A 141 -28.23 -15.14 -35.35
N ASP A 142 -29.07 -15.23 -36.38
CA ASP A 142 -29.10 -14.22 -37.41
C ASP A 142 -29.80 -12.95 -36.92
N ILE A 143 -29.06 -11.84 -37.05
CA ILE A 143 -29.46 -10.46 -36.78
C ILE A 143 -28.71 -9.69 -37.85
N GLY A 144 -28.96 -10.04 -39.11
CA GLY A 144 -28.47 -9.25 -40.21
C GLY A 144 -29.04 -7.84 -40.08
N PRO A 145 -28.23 -6.78 -40.24
CA PRO A 145 -28.80 -5.50 -40.60
C PRO A 145 -29.57 -5.69 -41.91
N ALA A 146 -30.60 -4.87 -42.14
CA ALA A 146 -31.07 -4.66 -43.51
C ALA A 146 -29.83 -4.34 -44.38
N PRO A 147 -29.74 -4.85 -45.62
CA PRO A 147 -28.63 -4.52 -46.50
C PRO A 147 -28.41 -3.01 -46.44
N PRO A 148 -27.15 -2.54 -46.39
CA PRO A 148 -26.91 -1.11 -46.35
C PRO A 148 -27.75 -0.47 -47.45
N PRO A 149 -28.45 0.66 -47.21
CA PRO A 149 -28.93 1.42 -48.35
C PRO A 149 -27.69 1.60 -49.23
N ASP A 150 -27.81 1.19 -50.50
CA ASP A 150 -26.75 1.32 -51.49
C ASP A 150 -25.99 2.59 -51.16
N SER A 151 -24.70 2.46 -50.87
CA SER A 151 -23.85 3.62 -50.77
C SER A 151 -23.84 4.21 -52.17
N ASP A 152 -24.85 5.03 -52.44
CA ASP A 152 -25.00 5.93 -53.57
C ASP A 152 -23.96 7.05 -53.39
N TYR A 153 -22.71 6.68 -53.13
CA TYR A 153 -21.62 7.27 -53.88
C TYR A 153 -21.82 6.81 -55.32
N ARG A 154 -22.82 7.41 -55.97
CA ARG A 154 -22.75 7.62 -57.41
C ARG A 154 -21.38 8.21 -57.64
N GLY A 155 -20.50 7.40 -58.23
CA GLY A 155 -19.32 7.94 -58.89
C GLY A 155 -19.83 9.09 -59.73
N ALA A 156 -19.35 10.29 -59.40
CA ALA A 156 -19.67 11.50 -60.13
C ALA A 156 -19.61 11.16 -61.62
N ASN A 157 -20.72 11.42 -62.31
CA ASN A 157 -20.77 11.29 -63.75
C ASN A 157 -19.56 12.05 -64.32
N PRO A 158 -18.78 11.53 -65.29
CA PRO A 158 -17.58 12.21 -65.80
C PRO A 158 -17.86 13.50 -66.59
N ALA A 159 -19.06 14.07 -66.45
CA ALA A 159 -19.58 15.20 -67.22
C ALA A 159 -20.22 16.28 -66.33
N GLU A 160 -19.98 16.28 -65.02
CA GLU A 160 -20.33 17.41 -64.15
C GLU A 160 -19.15 18.41 -64.11
N GLU A 161 -19.46 19.69 -64.31
CA GLU A 161 -18.50 20.79 -64.19
C GLU A 161 -17.77 20.70 -62.83
N LEU A 162 -16.44 20.78 -62.85
CA LEU A 162 -15.63 20.71 -61.64
C LEU A 162 -16.13 21.76 -60.62
N PRO A 163 -16.26 21.40 -59.33
CA PRO A 163 -16.69 22.34 -58.30
C PRO A 163 -15.84 23.61 -58.30
N GLY A 164 -16.48 24.77 -58.14
CA GLY A 164 -15.79 26.08 -58.21
C GLY A 164 -14.63 26.22 -57.21
N TRP A 165 -14.73 25.60 -56.03
CA TRP A 165 -13.64 25.57 -55.05
C TRP A 165 -12.42 24.81 -55.57
N LEU A 166 -12.61 23.70 -56.30
CA LEU A 166 -11.53 22.88 -56.84
C LEU A 166 -10.80 23.63 -57.95
N VAL A 167 -11.55 24.34 -58.80
CA VAL A 167 -10.98 25.20 -59.84
C VAL A 167 -10.12 26.32 -59.21
N ALA A 168 -10.61 26.97 -58.16
CA ALA A 168 -9.87 28.00 -57.45
C ALA A 168 -8.59 27.46 -56.79
N LEU A 169 -8.66 26.27 -56.16
CA LEU A 169 -7.52 25.62 -55.53
C LEU A 169 -6.42 25.27 -56.54
N VAL A 170 -6.81 24.73 -57.71
CA VAL A 170 -5.88 24.40 -58.79
C VAL A 170 -5.24 25.66 -59.40
N ASP A 171 -5.99 26.76 -59.53
CA ASP A 171 -5.43 28.05 -59.98
C ASP A 171 -4.38 28.58 -59.00
N ASP A 172 -4.67 28.54 -57.70
CA ASP A 172 -3.72 28.97 -56.65
C ASP A 172 -2.44 28.12 -56.63
N LEU A 173 -2.56 26.79 -56.70
CA LEU A 173 -1.42 25.89 -56.79
C LEU A 173 -0.60 26.15 -58.07
N SER A 174 -1.27 26.37 -59.20
CA SER A 174 -0.62 26.67 -60.48
C SER A 174 0.14 27.99 -60.44
N ARG A 175 -0.43 29.04 -59.84
CA ARG A 175 0.24 30.34 -59.67
C ARG A 175 1.51 30.23 -58.84
N ILE A 176 1.47 29.47 -57.74
CA ILE A 176 2.64 29.23 -56.89
C ILE A 176 3.72 28.48 -57.67
N ALA A 177 3.34 27.40 -58.37
CA ALA A 177 4.27 26.58 -59.17
C ALA A 177 4.92 27.38 -60.31
N ILE A 178 4.13 28.18 -61.03
CA ILE A 178 4.62 29.06 -62.11
C ILE A 178 5.62 30.08 -61.55
N TRP A 179 5.30 30.72 -60.42
CA TRP A 179 6.19 31.70 -59.82
C TRP A 179 7.48 31.07 -59.30
N GLN A 180 7.42 29.95 -58.58
CA GLN A 180 8.61 29.21 -58.11
C GLN A 180 9.50 28.78 -59.28
N THR A 181 8.90 28.32 -60.38
CA THR A 181 9.64 28.02 -61.62
C THR A 181 10.30 29.28 -62.18
N ALA A 182 9.59 30.40 -62.21
CA ALA A 182 10.10 31.67 -62.74
C ALA A 182 11.29 32.23 -61.94
N ILE A 183 11.36 31.98 -60.63
CA ILE A 183 12.49 32.36 -59.77
C ILE A 183 13.60 31.28 -59.72
N GLY A 184 13.47 30.18 -60.47
CA GLY A 184 14.48 29.13 -60.58
C GLY A 184 14.46 28.09 -59.46
N LEU A 185 13.33 27.93 -58.76
CA LEU A 185 13.13 27.00 -57.64
C LEU A 185 12.06 25.92 -57.94
N PRO A 186 12.11 25.17 -59.05
CA PRO A 186 11.04 24.22 -59.43
C PRO A 186 11.02 22.93 -58.58
N ALA A 187 12.08 22.66 -57.81
CA ALA A 187 12.18 21.47 -56.97
C ALA A 187 11.71 21.73 -55.52
N GLU A 188 11.42 22.99 -55.17
CA GLU A 188 10.99 23.36 -53.84
C GLU A 188 9.50 23.01 -53.61
N PRO A 189 9.09 22.58 -52.40
CA PRO A 189 7.69 22.30 -52.10
C PRO A 189 6.80 23.54 -52.26
N LEU A 190 5.66 23.38 -52.93
CA LEU A 190 4.69 24.47 -53.14
C LEU A 190 4.16 25.05 -51.82
N LEU A 191 4.14 24.26 -50.73
CA LEU A 191 3.64 24.64 -49.41
C LEU A 191 4.73 24.70 -48.32
N GLN A 192 5.96 25.10 -48.67
CA GLN A 192 7.06 25.28 -47.72
C GLN A 192 6.79 26.32 -46.62
N THR A 193 7.35 26.14 -45.41
CA THR A 193 7.11 27.04 -44.26
C THR A 193 7.73 28.43 -44.41
N HIS A 194 8.87 28.53 -45.12
CA HIS A 194 9.60 29.78 -45.30
C HIS A 194 9.48 30.28 -46.74
N LEU A 195 9.00 31.51 -46.91
CA LEU A 195 8.86 32.13 -48.24
C LEU A 195 10.17 32.80 -48.68
N PRO A 196 10.55 32.72 -49.97
CA PRO A 196 11.67 33.49 -50.50
C PRO A 196 11.47 34.99 -50.27
N ILE A 197 12.57 35.68 -49.96
CA ILE A 197 12.56 37.13 -49.75
C ILE A 197 12.08 37.81 -51.05
N GLY A 198 11.07 38.68 -50.94
CA GLY A 198 10.46 39.35 -52.09
C GLY A 198 9.34 38.57 -52.79
N THR A 199 8.74 37.58 -52.12
CA THR A 199 7.54 36.90 -52.62
C THR A 199 6.41 37.90 -52.93
N PRO A 200 5.82 37.90 -54.14
CA PRO A 200 4.71 38.78 -54.49
C PRO A 200 3.45 38.52 -53.63
N ASP A 201 2.72 39.58 -53.30
CA ASP A 201 1.48 39.52 -52.50
C ASP A 201 0.46 38.52 -53.05
N GLU A 202 0.35 38.38 -54.37
CA GLU A 202 -0.59 37.44 -54.99
C GLU A 202 -0.24 35.98 -54.69
N ILE A 203 1.05 35.65 -54.54
CA ILE A 203 1.51 34.31 -54.15
C ILE A 203 1.31 34.09 -52.65
N ILE A 204 1.51 35.12 -51.83
CA ILE A 204 1.22 35.08 -50.39
C ILE A 204 -0.28 34.81 -50.17
N LYS A 205 -1.15 35.55 -50.85
CA LYS A 205 -2.61 35.38 -50.78
C LYS A 205 -3.07 34.01 -51.28
N ALA A 206 -2.52 33.52 -52.39
CA ALA A 206 -2.83 32.19 -52.91
C ALA A 206 -2.49 31.10 -51.87
N ARG A 207 -1.31 31.19 -51.25
CA ARG A 207 -0.92 30.26 -50.18
C ARG A 207 -1.78 30.40 -48.93
N GLN A 208 -2.14 31.62 -48.55
CA GLN A 208 -3.00 31.87 -47.40
C GLN A 208 -4.38 31.23 -47.61
N ARG A 209 -4.97 31.37 -48.80
CA ARG A 209 -6.22 30.68 -49.16
C ARG A 209 -6.08 29.16 -49.06
N LEU A 210 -4.99 28.58 -49.57
CA LEU A 210 -4.73 27.14 -49.44
C LEU A 210 -4.58 26.70 -47.98
N ALA A 211 -4.01 27.54 -47.11
CA ALA A 211 -3.80 27.24 -45.70
C ALA A 211 -5.07 27.42 -44.85
N GLU A 212 -5.93 28.35 -45.23
CA GLU A 212 -7.23 28.60 -44.59
C GLU A 212 -8.34 27.68 -45.13
N PHE A 213 -8.06 26.98 -46.26
CA PHE A 213 -9.02 26.09 -46.91
C PHE A 213 -9.46 24.98 -45.95
N SER A 214 -10.75 24.92 -45.69
CA SER A 214 -11.32 24.07 -44.62
C SER A 214 -12.34 23.06 -45.13
N ALA A 215 -12.68 22.09 -44.29
CA ALA A 215 -13.74 21.11 -44.60
C ALA A 215 -15.07 21.79 -44.95
N ASN A 216 -15.38 22.94 -44.34
CA ASN A 216 -16.62 23.71 -44.58
C ASN A 216 -16.74 24.24 -46.01
N GLU A 217 -15.62 24.41 -46.72
CA GLU A 217 -15.61 24.91 -48.09
C GLU A 217 -15.62 23.77 -49.12
N MET A 218 -15.25 22.56 -48.69
CA MET A 218 -15.17 21.36 -49.53
C MET A 218 -16.41 20.48 -49.43
N LEU A 219 -16.96 20.32 -48.22
CA LEU A 219 -18.04 19.40 -47.91
C LEU A 219 -19.38 20.13 -47.88
N ASP A 220 -20.45 19.42 -48.25
CA ASP A 220 -21.82 19.93 -48.11
C ASP A 220 -22.31 19.83 -46.65
N GLU A 221 -23.45 20.45 -46.33
CA GLU A 221 -24.01 20.44 -44.97
C GLU A 221 -24.28 19.01 -44.45
N ASN A 222 -24.58 18.06 -45.33
CA ASN A 222 -24.82 16.67 -44.93
C ASN A 222 -23.52 15.99 -44.50
N ALA A 223 -22.45 16.13 -45.28
CA ALA A 223 -21.14 15.57 -44.96
C ALA A 223 -20.50 16.25 -43.75
N LEU A 224 -20.72 17.56 -43.55
CA LEU A 224 -20.25 18.28 -42.36
C LEU A 224 -20.92 17.82 -41.06
N ASN A 225 -22.16 17.34 -41.14
CA ASN A 225 -22.87 16.78 -39.99
C ASN A 225 -22.49 15.32 -39.69
N GLN A 226 -21.65 14.66 -40.49
CA GLN A 226 -21.19 13.28 -40.27
C GLN A 226 -19.91 13.23 -39.42
N ASP A 227 -20.00 13.76 -38.21
CA ASP A 227 -18.93 13.61 -37.24
C ASP A 227 -18.95 12.22 -36.54
N ALA A 228 -17.98 11.95 -35.68
CA ALA A 228 -17.85 10.65 -35.02
C ALA A 228 -19.13 10.22 -34.26
N ALA A 229 -19.81 11.15 -33.60
CA ALA A 229 -21.06 10.88 -32.90
C ALA A 229 -22.17 10.46 -33.87
N SER A 230 -22.35 11.21 -34.96
CA SER A 230 -23.40 10.94 -35.95
C SER A 230 -23.12 9.64 -36.74
N LEU A 231 -21.85 9.32 -36.99
CA LEU A 231 -21.44 8.05 -37.59
C LEU A 231 -21.75 6.86 -36.67
N LEU A 232 -21.45 6.97 -35.37
CA LEU A 232 -21.80 5.95 -34.38
C LEU A 232 -23.32 5.80 -34.22
N ASP A 233 -24.08 6.91 -34.19
CA ASP A 233 -25.55 6.87 -34.16
C ASP A 233 -26.12 6.17 -35.40
N THR A 234 -25.53 6.41 -36.57
CA THR A 234 -25.92 5.72 -37.80
C THR A 234 -25.65 4.21 -37.69
N ALA A 235 -24.50 3.83 -37.12
CA ALA A 235 -24.17 2.42 -36.87
C ALA A 235 -25.14 1.76 -35.87
N PHE A 236 -25.47 2.43 -34.76
CA PHE A 236 -26.44 1.91 -33.78
C PHE A 236 -27.84 1.77 -34.38
N ARG A 237 -28.30 2.72 -35.20
CA ARG A 237 -29.62 2.66 -35.87
C ARG A 237 -29.74 1.52 -36.88
N ALA A 238 -28.63 1.00 -37.39
CA ALA A 238 -28.62 -0.16 -38.27
C ALA A 238 -28.79 -1.49 -37.51
N LEU A 239 -28.64 -1.49 -36.18
CA LEU A 239 -28.80 -2.67 -35.33
C LEU A 239 -30.26 -2.90 -34.92
N ASP A 240 -30.54 -4.13 -34.45
CA ASP A 240 -31.82 -4.43 -33.81
C ASP A 240 -32.03 -3.56 -32.56
N PRO A 241 -33.21 -2.92 -32.37
CA PRO A 241 -33.45 -2.03 -31.24
C PRO A 241 -33.23 -2.67 -29.86
N ARG A 242 -33.51 -3.97 -29.72
CA ARG A 242 -33.26 -4.69 -28.46
C ARG A 242 -31.77 -4.86 -28.22
N ALA A 243 -31.01 -5.08 -29.29
CA ALA A 243 -29.56 -5.22 -29.19
C ALA A 243 -28.88 -3.90 -28.78
N VAL A 244 -29.38 -2.75 -29.27
CA VAL A 244 -28.95 -1.43 -28.80
C VAL A 244 -29.24 -1.26 -27.31
N GLN A 245 -30.45 -1.60 -26.84
CA GLN A 245 -30.81 -1.54 -25.42
C GLN A 245 -29.92 -2.43 -24.53
N VAL A 246 -29.53 -3.61 -25.04
CA VAL A 246 -28.60 -4.50 -24.33
C VAL A 246 -27.23 -3.85 -24.20
N LEU A 247 -26.70 -3.23 -25.26
CA LEU A 247 -25.41 -2.54 -25.21
C LEU A 247 -25.44 -1.32 -24.29
N GLU A 248 -26.51 -0.51 -24.37
CA GLU A 248 -26.73 0.65 -23.51
C GLU A 248 -26.70 0.27 -22.02
N GLN A 249 -27.48 -0.73 -21.63
CA GLN A 249 -27.65 -1.13 -20.21
C GLN A 249 -26.52 -2.00 -19.66
N ARG A 250 -25.61 -2.49 -20.50
CA ARG A 250 -24.51 -3.38 -20.08
C ARG A 250 -23.13 -2.85 -20.42
N LEU A 251 -22.84 -2.66 -21.70
CA LEU A 251 -21.50 -2.35 -22.17
C LEU A 251 -21.12 -0.90 -21.83
N PHE A 252 -22.08 0.02 -21.95
CA PHE A 252 -21.83 1.45 -21.78
C PHE A 252 -22.33 2.02 -20.45
N ALA A 253 -23.24 1.34 -19.74
CA ALA A 253 -23.69 1.73 -18.41
C ALA A 253 -22.55 1.75 -17.38
N ASP A 254 -22.64 2.64 -16.39
CA ASP A 254 -21.75 2.63 -15.21
C ASP A 254 -22.06 1.43 -14.29
N GLU A 255 -23.33 1.07 -14.17
CA GLU A 255 -23.81 -0.09 -13.42
C GLU A 255 -24.49 -1.09 -14.37
N PRO A 256 -23.76 -2.12 -14.87
CA PRO A 256 -24.29 -3.05 -15.86
C PRO A 256 -25.42 -3.93 -15.31
N VAL A 257 -26.56 -3.96 -16.00
CA VAL A 257 -27.68 -4.86 -15.70
C VAL A 257 -27.29 -6.31 -16.03
N THR A 258 -27.61 -7.29 -15.18
CA THR A 258 -27.21 -8.68 -15.44
C THR A 258 -27.95 -9.30 -16.64
N LEU A 259 -27.31 -10.30 -17.29
CA LEU A 259 -27.91 -11.04 -18.41
C LEU A 259 -29.24 -11.71 -18.03
N ASP A 260 -29.39 -12.15 -16.77
CA ASP A 260 -30.62 -12.78 -16.29
C ASP A 260 -31.76 -11.77 -16.15
N GLN A 261 -31.47 -10.58 -15.61
CA GLN A 261 -32.44 -9.48 -15.51
C GLN A 261 -32.93 -9.03 -16.89
N LEU A 262 -32.01 -8.86 -17.86
CA LEU A 262 -32.39 -8.56 -19.24
C LEU A 262 -33.15 -9.70 -19.91
N GLY A 263 -32.82 -10.95 -19.59
CA GLY A 263 -33.55 -12.12 -20.08
C GLY A 263 -35.00 -12.10 -19.62
N GLN A 264 -35.22 -11.81 -18.34
CA GLN A 264 -36.56 -11.63 -17.77
C GLN A 264 -37.29 -10.44 -18.41
N GLN A 265 -36.62 -9.31 -18.62
CA GLN A 265 -37.19 -8.11 -19.23
C GLN A 265 -37.63 -8.33 -20.68
N PHE A 266 -36.81 -9.03 -21.49
CA PHE A 266 -37.09 -9.27 -22.90
C PHE A 266 -37.86 -10.57 -23.17
N GLY A 267 -38.10 -11.39 -22.14
CA GLY A 267 -38.77 -12.69 -22.27
C GLY A 267 -37.94 -13.72 -23.04
N VAL A 268 -36.60 -13.67 -22.91
CA VAL A 268 -35.65 -14.57 -23.59
C VAL A 268 -34.68 -15.18 -22.57
N SER A 269 -33.98 -16.25 -22.96
CA SER A 269 -32.99 -16.87 -22.07
C SER A 269 -31.78 -15.95 -21.84
N ARG A 270 -31.09 -16.11 -20.70
CA ARG A 270 -29.79 -15.48 -20.40
C ARG A 270 -28.79 -15.64 -21.55
N GLU A 271 -28.73 -16.86 -22.09
CA GLU A 271 -27.89 -17.20 -23.24
C GLU A 271 -28.23 -16.37 -24.48
N ARG A 272 -29.53 -16.16 -24.74
CA ARG A 272 -29.98 -15.35 -25.86
C ARG A 272 -29.57 -13.88 -25.72
N VAL A 273 -29.63 -13.32 -24.52
CA VAL A 273 -29.14 -11.94 -24.27
C VAL A 273 -27.65 -11.82 -24.53
N ARG A 274 -26.85 -12.80 -24.08
CA ARG A 274 -25.40 -12.84 -24.33
C ARG A 274 -25.07 -12.84 -25.82
N GLN A 275 -25.80 -13.63 -26.60
CA GLN A 275 -25.63 -13.68 -28.06
C GLN A 275 -26.02 -12.36 -28.73
N LEU A 276 -27.10 -11.70 -28.27
CA LEU A 276 -27.49 -10.37 -28.74
C LEU A 276 -26.38 -9.35 -28.49
N GLU A 277 -25.83 -9.34 -27.26
CA GLU A 277 -24.72 -8.46 -26.87
C GLU A 277 -23.48 -8.68 -27.73
N GLY A 278 -23.02 -9.93 -27.84
CA GLY A 278 -21.80 -10.26 -28.61
C GLY A 278 -21.92 -9.91 -30.10
N LYS A 279 -23.07 -10.18 -30.73
CA LYS A 279 -23.28 -9.86 -32.14
C LYS A 279 -23.41 -8.35 -32.38
N ALA A 280 -24.08 -7.63 -31.49
CA ALA A 280 -24.18 -6.17 -31.57
C ALA A 280 -22.81 -5.49 -31.38
N ARG A 281 -22.02 -5.95 -30.39
CA ARG A 281 -20.64 -5.48 -30.17
C ARG A 281 -19.77 -5.75 -31.40
N ALA A 282 -19.91 -6.92 -32.03
CA ALA A 282 -19.19 -7.27 -33.26
C ALA A 282 -19.56 -6.37 -34.44
N ALA A 283 -20.83 -6.07 -34.62
CA ALA A 283 -21.29 -5.17 -35.67
C ALA A 283 -20.79 -3.72 -35.44
N MET A 284 -20.75 -3.27 -34.18
CA MET A 284 -20.16 -1.97 -33.84
C MET A 284 -18.64 -1.94 -34.05
N LEU A 285 -17.94 -3.04 -33.78
CA LEU A 285 -16.51 -3.17 -34.07
C LEU A 285 -16.24 -3.11 -35.59
N ASP A 286 -17.08 -3.74 -36.41
CA ASP A 286 -17.02 -3.64 -37.88
C ASP A 286 -17.27 -2.21 -38.37
N ALA A 287 -18.25 -1.51 -37.76
CA ALA A 287 -18.52 -0.11 -38.05
C ALA A 287 -17.33 0.80 -37.69
N LEU A 288 -16.66 0.54 -36.56
CA LEU A 288 -15.44 1.26 -36.18
C LEU A 288 -14.28 1.05 -37.15
N ALA A 289 -14.18 -0.14 -37.77
CA ALA A 289 -13.18 -0.43 -38.80
C ALA A 289 -13.45 0.29 -40.14
N THR A 290 -14.51 1.11 -40.23
CA THR A 290 -14.81 1.94 -41.40
C THR A 290 -13.96 3.22 -41.39
N ASN A 291 -13.50 3.64 -42.57
CA ASN A 291 -12.45 4.66 -42.77
C ASN A 291 -12.52 5.86 -41.82
N ALA A 292 -13.66 6.55 -41.69
CA ALA A 292 -13.74 7.75 -40.86
C ALA A 292 -13.64 7.46 -39.34
N LEU A 293 -14.32 6.41 -38.84
CA LEU A 293 -14.25 6.03 -37.43
C LEU A 293 -12.90 5.41 -37.06
N ASP A 294 -12.31 4.63 -37.96
CA ASP A 294 -10.96 4.08 -37.80
C ASP A 294 -9.91 5.19 -37.75
N MET A 295 -10.06 6.24 -38.57
CA MET A 295 -9.21 7.44 -38.50
C MET A 295 -9.33 8.14 -37.14
N VAL A 296 -10.54 8.24 -36.57
CA VAL A 296 -10.73 8.83 -35.23
C VAL A 296 -10.11 7.95 -34.14
N ALA A 297 -10.35 6.64 -34.16
CA ALA A 297 -9.75 5.71 -33.20
C ALA A 297 -8.22 5.69 -33.30
N THR A 298 -7.68 5.72 -34.51
CA THR A 298 -6.24 5.80 -34.77
C THR A 298 -5.66 7.13 -34.29
N ALA A 299 -6.32 8.25 -34.57
CA ALA A 299 -5.91 9.56 -34.06
C ALA A 299 -5.91 9.58 -32.53
N ALA A 300 -6.94 9.04 -31.87
CA ALA A 300 -7.00 8.95 -30.42
C ALA A 300 -5.80 8.16 -29.86
N ARG A 301 -5.55 6.95 -30.38
CA ARG A 301 -4.40 6.13 -29.97
C ARG A 301 -3.05 6.84 -30.14
N SER A 302 -2.85 7.49 -31.29
CA SER A 302 -1.61 8.23 -31.55
C SER A 302 -1.46 9.48 -30.67
N THR A 303 -2.56 10.17 -30.36
CA THR A 303 -2.52 11.36 -29.50
C THR A 303 -2.31 11.02 -28.03
N ILE A 304 -2.84 9.89 -27.54
CA ILE A 304 -2.67 9.48 -26.13
C ILE A 304 -1.19 9.27 -25.78
N GLY A 305 -0.40 8.64 -26.66
CA GLY A 305 0.99 8.27 -26.35
C GLY A 305 1.02 7.14 -25.32
N HIS A 306 1.58 7.38 -24.13
CA HIS A 306 1.59 6.39 -23.03
C HIS A 306 0.51 6.66 -21.99
N VAL A 307 0.49 7.88 -21.45
CA VAL A 307 -0.47 8.33 -20.43
C VAL A 307 -0.83 9.78 -20.75
N ARG A 308 -2.11 10.10 -20.92
CA ARG A 308 -2.60 11.46 -21.17
C ARG A 308 -3.89 11.72 -20.38
N PRO A 309 -4.12 12.91 -19.83
CA PRO A 309 -5.43 13.24 -19.25
C PRO A 309 -6.52 13.31 -20.32
N LEU A 310 -7.70 12.76 -20.02
CA LEU A 310 -8.87 12.82 -20.92
C LEU A 310 -9.19 14.25 -21.32
N SER A 311 -9.11 15.20 -20.39
CA SER A 311 -9.37 16.61 -20.69
C SER A 311 -8.44 17.18 -21.78
N ASP A 312 -7.18 16.74 -21.83
CA ASP A 312 -6.22 17.18 -22.85
C ASP A 312 -6.49 16.47 -24.19
N LEU A 313 -6.84 15.17 -24.18
CA LEU A 313 -7.25 14.45 -25.38
C LEU A 313 -8.47 15.10 -26.07
N LEU A 314 -9.46 15.55 -25.28
CA LEU A 314 -10.67 16.19 -25.79
C LEU A 314 -10.41 17.58 -26.42
N VAL A 315 -9.29 18.23 -26.09
CA VAL A 315 -8.88 19.48 -26.76
C VAL A 315 -8.43 19.20 -28.20
N HIS A 316 -7.72 18.10 -28.43
CA HIS A 316 -7.26 17.71 -29.78
C HIS A 316 -8.35 17.08 -30.62
N LEU A 317 -9.21 16.29 -29.99
CA LEU A 317 -10.25 15.51 -30.65
C LEU A 317 -11.63 15.86 -30.05
N PRO A 318 -12.16 17.06 -30.33
CA PRO A 318 -13.41 17.53 -29.70
C PRO A 318 -14.63 16.67 -30.06
N ALA A 319 -14.60 15.95 -31.19
CA ALA A 319 -15.63 15.00 -31.57
C ALA A 319 -15.81 13.87 -30.53
N LEU A 320 -14.75 13.54 -29.78
CA LEU A 320 -14.80 12.53 -28.72
C LEU A 320 -15.69 12.95 -27.54
N ALA A 321 -15.88 14.25 -27.31
CA ALA A 321 -16.71 14.77 -26.24
C ALA A 321 -18.21 14.79 -26.59
N ARG A 322 -18.57 14.61 -27.86
CA ARG A 322 -19.96 14.64 -28.30
C ARG A 322 -20.70 13.39 -27.84
N THR A 323 -22.00 13.54 -27.59
CA THR A 323 -22.87 12.44 -27.15
C THR A 323 -23.38 11.65 -28.33
N VAL A 324 -23.35 10.33 -28.22
CA VAL A 324 -24.03 9.39 -29.12
C VAL A 324 -25.43 9.17 -28.57
N GLU A 325 -26.44 9.73 -29.22
CA GLU A 325 -27.81 9.80 -28.70
C GLU A 325 -28.44 8.42 -28.51
N SER A 326 -28.07 7.45 -29.36
CA SER A 326 -28.62 6.09 -29.32
C SER A 326 -28.31 5.32 -28.04
N VAL A 327 -27.26 5.72 -27.31
CA VAL A 327 -26.84 5.06 -26.05
C VAL A 327 -26.60 6.06 -24.91
N GLY A 328 -26.79 7.36 -25.14
CA GLY A 328 -26.65 8.42 -24.13
C GLY A 328 -25.23 8.59 -23.58
N GLN A 329 -24.19 8.24 -24.34
CA GLN A 329 -22.80 8.21 -23.87
C GLN A 329 -21.87 9.00 -24.80
N PRO A 330 -20.76 9.56 -24.30
CA PRO A 330 -19.82 10.30 -25.13
C PRO A 330 -19.06 9.36 -26.07
N VAL A 331 -18.67 9.87 -27.23
CA VAL A 331 -17.95 9.11 -28.26
C VAL A 331 -16.70 8.43 -27.69
N TRP A 332 -15.90 9.11 -26.85
CA TRP A 332 -14.70 8.48 -26.25
C TRP A 332 -15.02 7.19 -25.49
N ARG A 333 -16.14 7.14 -24.76
CA ARG A 333 -16.54 5.96 -23.98
C ARG A 333 -17.03 4.84 -24.89
N VAL A 334 -17.75 5.19 -25.96
CA VAL A 334 -18.19 4.20 -26.94
C VAL A 334 -17.00 3.57 -27.64
N ILE A 335 -16.01 4.36 -28.06
CA ILE A 335 -14.81 3.84 -28.73
C ILE A 335 -13.94 3.05 -27.74
N ASP A 336 -13.67 3.54 -26.53
CA ASP A 336 -12.90 2.81 -25.49
C ASP A 336 -13.45 1.41 -25.19
N ARG A 337 -14.79 1.25 -25.15
CA ARG A 337 -15.41 -0.06 -24.87
C ARG A 337 -15.41 -1.02 -26.06
N LEU A 338 -15.08 -0.53 -27.25
CA LEU A 338 -15.05 -1.31 -28.48
C LEU A 338 -13.62 -1.56 -28.99
N ASP A 339 -12.69 -0.61 -28.82
CA ASP A 339 -11.28 -0.71 -29.21
C ASP A 339 -10.39 -1.01 -28.00
N ASP A 340 -9.93 -2.26 -27.89
CA ASP A 340 -9.08 -2.73 -26.78
C ASP A 340 -7.62 -2.25 -26.89
N ALA A 341 -7.27 -1.40 -27.87
CA ALA A 341 -5.92 -0.91 -28.05
C ALA A 341 -5.52 0.24 -27.10
N TYR A 342 -6.48 0.82 -26.38
CA TYR A 342 -6.25 1.83 -25.35
C TYR A 342 -7.30 1.73 -24.25
N GLU A 343 -7.09 2.42 -23.14
CA GLU A 343 -8.00 2.42 -21.99
C GLU A 343 -8.26 3.84 -21.49
N ILE A 344 -9.51 4.12 -21.15
CA ILE A 344 -9.89 5.35 -20.47
C ILE A 344 -10.57 5.05 -19.14
N GLU A 345 -9.90 5.37 -18.03
CA GLU A 345 -10.38 5.16 -16.67
C GLU A 345 -9.99 6.34 -15.77
N ASP A 346 -10.91 6.77 -14.89
CA ASP A 346 -10.70 7.86 -13.93
C ASP A 346 -10.13 9.17 -14.52
N GLY A 347 -10.48 9.45 -15.78
CA GLY A 347 -10.02 10.64 -16.50
C GLY A 347 -8.59 10.54 -17.03
N TRP A 348 -7.99 9.34 -17.01
CA TRP A 348 -6.72 9.02 -17.66
C TRP A 348 -6.96 8.19 -18.91
N CYS A 349 -6.30 8.56 -20.00
CA CYS A 349 -6.22 7.78 -21.22
C CYS A 349 -4.83 7.14 -21.28
N VAL A 350 -4.75 5.83 -21.48
CA VAL A 350 -3.50 5.07 -21.46
C VAL A 350 -3.44 4.07 -22.61
N VAL A 351 -2.22 3.74 -23.04
CA VAL A 351 -1.98 2.75 -24.09
C VAL A 351 -0.94 1.72 -23.60
N PRO A 352 -1.21 0.40 -23.71
CA PRO A 352 -2.49 -0.19 -24.13
C PRO A 352 -3.53 -0.26 -23.00
N THR A 353 -3.10 -0.47 -21.76
CA THR A 353 -3.97 -0.67 -20.59
C THR A 353 -3.42 0.04 -19.37
N LEU A 354 -4.26 0.23 -18.35
CA LEU A 354 -3.85 0.86 -17.08
C LEU A 354 -2.75 0.06 -16.39
N SER A 355 -2.87 -1.26 -16.35
CA SER A 355 -1.86 -2.16 -15.79
C SER A 355 -0.51 -2.02 -16.51
N ALA A 356 -0.52 -1.97 -17.84
CA ALA A 356 0.70 -1.79 -18.63
C ALA A 356 1.35 -0.41 -18.39
N ALA A 357 0.53 0.65 -18.28
CA ALA A 357 1.02 2.00 -17.98
C ALA A 357 1.60 2.11 -16.56
N GLN A 358 1.00 1.43 -15.57
CA GLN A 358 1.53 1.33 -14.21
C GLN A 358 2.87 0.57 -14.18
N ASP A 359 2.98 -0.53 -14.92
CA ASP A 359 4.21 -1.31 -15.03
C ASP A 359 5.35 -0.52 -15.69
N TRP A 360 5.03 0.24 -16.74
CA TRP A 360 5.95 1.16 -17.40
C TRP A 360 6.40 2.28 -16.45
N THR A 361 5.47 2.88 -15.71
CA THR A 361 5.74 3.90 -14.68
C THR A 361 6.66 3.36 -13.60
N ARG A 362 6.38 2.15 -13.09
CA ARG A 362 7.22 1.47 -12.10
C ARG A 362 8.64 1.23 -12.61
N THR A 363 8.79 0.92 -13.90
CA THR A 363 10.11 0.71 -14.52
C THR A 363 10.88 2.02 -14.58
N HIS A 364 10.27 3.11 -15.04
CA HIS A 364 10.88 4.44 -15.06
C HIS A 364 11.31 4.91 -13.66
N LEU A 365 10.45 4.74 -12.66
CA LEU A 365 10.78 5.07 -11.28
C LEU A 365 11.97 4.26 -10.75
N ARG A 366 12.08 2.98 -11.11
CA ARG A 366 13.22 2.13 -10.68
C ARG A 366 14.53 2.56 -11.32
N GLU A 367 14.51 3.00 -12.57
CA GLU A 367 15.70 3.43 -13.31
C GLU A 367 16.24 4.78 -12.82
N HIS A 368 15.36 5.66 -12.36
CA HIS A 368 15.73 7.00 -11.88
C HIS A 368 15.84 7.10 -10.35
N ALA A 369 15.51 6.04 -9.61
CA ALA A 369 15.60 6.04 -8.16
C ALA A 369 17.05 5.95 -7.68
N ASN A 370 17.38 6.78 -6.69
CA ASN A 370 18.64 6.65 -5.96
C ASN A 370 18.64 5.42 -5.02
N GLU A 371 19.75 5.20 -4.31
CA GLU A 371 19.92 4.06 -3.40
C GLU A 371 18.86 3.99 -2.28
N HIS A 372 18.26 5.14 -1.93
CA HIS A 372 17.21 5.29 -0.91
C HIS A 372 15.80 5.25 -1.48
N GLY A 373 15.63 5.06 -2.79
CA GLY A 373 14.34 4.98 -3.45
C GLY A 373 13.67 6.33 -3.72
N VAL A 374 14.45 7.41 -3.79
CA VAL A 374 13.98 8.77 -4.12
C VAL A 374 14.22 9.05 -5.60
N VAL A 375 13.22 9.62 -6.26
CA VAL A 375 13.28 10.09 -7.66
C VAL A 375 12.92 11.57 -7.70
N GLN A 376 13.59 12.37 -8.52
CA GLN A 376 13.21 13.77 -8.77
C GLN A 376 12.16 13.83 -9.89
N LEU A 377 11.10 14.63 -9.71
CA LEU A 377 10.01 14.73 -10.69
C LEU A 377 10.47 15.27 -12.04
N ASP A 378 11.43 16.20 -12.06
CA ASP A 378 11.94 16.80 -13.30
C ASP A 378 12.66 15.79 -14.23
N ASP A 379 13.13 14.68 -13.66
CA ASP A 379 13.78 13.60 -14.42
C ASP A 379 12.75 12.65 -15.06
N LEU A 380 11.46 12.81 -14.75
CA LEU A 380 10.39 11.92 -15.19
C LEU A 380 9.56 12.54 -16.30
N VAL A 381 9.47 11.84 -17.43
CA VAL A 381 8.54 12.16 -18.52
C VAL A 381 7.51 11.04 -18.59
N LEU A 382 6.49 11.09 -17.73
CA LEU A 382 5.48 10.02 -17.61
C LEU A 382 4.16 10.35 -18.31
N VAL A 383 3.78 11.62 -18.33
CA VAL A 383 2.47 12.08 -18.81
C VAL A 383 2.65 12.99 -20.02
N GLU A 384 1.94 12.67 -21.08
CA GLU A 384 1.81 13.49 -22.29
C GLU A 384 0.79 14.61 -22.03
N THR A 385 1.17 15.85 -22.34
CA THR A 385 0.28 17.01 -22.21
C THR A 385 0.64 18.07 -23.24
N SER A 386 -0.38 18.82 -23.64
CA SER A 386 -0.25 19.92 -24.61
C SER A 386 0.05 21.25 -23.93
N THR A 387 -0.03 21.26 -22.60
CA THR A 387 0.22 22.43 -21.76
C THR A 387 1.43 22.12 -20.87
N PRO A 388 2.66 22.49 -21.28
CA PRO A 388 3.87 22.15 -20.55
C PRO A 388 3.87 22.61 -19.09
N GLU A 389 3.22 23.74 -18.81
CA GLU A 389 3.07 24.31 -17.46
C GLU A 389 2.32 23.40 -16.49
N LEU A 390 1.46 22.51 -16.99
CA LEU A 390 0.69 21.57 -16.16
C LEU A 390 1.36 20.20 -16.01
N CYS A 391 2.50 19.96 -16.68
CA CYS A 391 3.12 18.64 -16.77
C CYS A 391 3.49 18.07 -15.39
N GLU A 392 4.09 18.89 -14.52
CA GLU A 392 4.50 18.45 -13.18
C GLU A 392 3.29 18.05 -12.32
N ASP A 393 2.25 18.87 -12.32
CA ASP A 393 1.02 18.62 -11.53
C ASP A 393 0.27 17.39 -12.03
N LEU A 394 0.20 17.19 -13.35
CA LEU A 394 -0.38 16.00 -13.95
C LEU A 394 0.44 14.75 -13.61
N THR A 395 1.76 14.84 -13.68
CA THR A 395 2.66 13.73 -13.31
C THR A 395 2.50 13.36 -11.83
N ARG A 396 2.41 14.36 -10.94
CA ARG A 396 2.11 14.15 -9.51
C ARG A 396 0.76 13.43 -9.31
N LYS A 397 -0.28 13.86 -10.03
CA LYS A 397 -1.61 13.24 -9.96
C LYS A 397 -1.59 11.80 -10.47
N TRP A 398 -0.90 11.52 -11.58
CA TRP A 398 -0.74 10.17 -12.12
C TRP A 398 -0.03 9.25 -11.12
N LEU A 399 1.10 9.70 -10.57
CA LEU A 399 1.86 8.92 -9.58
C LEU A 399 1.02 8.62 -8.32
N SER A 400 0.21 9.58 -7.88
CA SER A 400 -0.73 9.37 -6.77
C SER A 400 -1.81 8.33 -7.11
N THR A 401 -2.29 8.33 -8.36
CA THR A 401 -3.24 7.33 -8.89
C THR A 401 -2.61 5.93 -8.89
N CYS A 402 -1.32 5.83 -9.21
CA CYS A 402 -0.53 4.61 -9.12
C CYS A 402 -0.17 4.19 -7.67
N GLY A 403 -0.57 4.97 -6.66
CA GLY A 403 -0.31 4.68 -5.24
C GLY A 403 1.09 5.07 -4.74
N TYR A 404 1.84 5.88 -5.47
CA TYR A 404 3.13 6.41 -5.02
C TYR A 404 2.96 7.65 -4.14
N VAL A 405 3.91 7.83 -3.23
CA VAL A 405 3.97 9.01 -2.36
C VAL A 405 4.81 10.09 -3.04
N VAL A 406 4.22 11.26 -3.27
CA VAL A 406 4.92 12.44 -3.80
C VAL A 406 5.12 13.45 -2.67
N ASP A 407 6.36 13.88 -2.48
CA ASP A 407 6.78 14.83 -1.46
C ASP A 407 7.50 16.03 -2.13
N GLY A 408 6.75 17.11 -2.36
CA GLY A 408 7.21 18.26 -3.12
C GLY A 408 7.57 17.89 -4.56
N SER A 409 8.85 18.06 -4.91
CA SER A 409 9.43 17.74 -6.23
C SER A 409 10.01 16.33 -6.31
N TYR A 410 9.75 15.47 -5.31
CA TYR A 410 10.31 14.12 -5.23
C TYR A 410 9.25 13.04 -5.10
N VAL A 411 9.57 11.84 -5.58
CA VAL A 411 8.74 10.64 -5.50
C VAL A 411 9.44 9.59 -4.65
N LEU A 412 8.71 9.01 -3.71
CA LEU A 412 9.20 7.95 -2.83
C LEU A 412 8.68 6.59 -3.30
N THR A 413 9.60 5.73 -3.73
CA THR A 413 9.29 4.39 -4.25
C THR A 413 9.29 3.30 -3.18
N ARG A 414 9.92 3.55 -2.01
CA ARG A 414 10.08 2.59 -0.91
C ARG A 414 9.46 3.11 0.39
N THR A 415 8.13 2.97 0.51
CA THR A 415 7.36 3.46 1.66
C THR A 415 6.82 2.35 2.56
N GLN A 416 7.09 1.08 2.24
CA GLN A 416 6.53 -0.07 2.96
C GLN A 416 7.15 -0.27 4.36
N SER A 417 8.46 -0.04 4.50
CA SER A 417 9.14 -0.13 5.79
C SER A 417 9.39 1.26 6.37
N VAL A 418 9.28 1.37 7.70
CA VAL A 418 9.54 2.62 8.44
C VAL A 418 10.98 3.12 8.20
N GLY A 419 11.94 2.20 8.09
CA GLY A 419 13.33 2.52 7.77
C GLY A 419 13.49 3.05 6.35
N ASP A 420 12.96 2.38 5.33
CA ASP A 420 13.10 2.84 3.95
C ASP A 420 12.47 4.21 3.73
N TYR A 421 11.30 4.45 4.33
CA TYR A 421 10.64 5.74 4.25
C TYR A 421 11.50 6.83 4.94
N ALA A 422 12.03 6.56 6.14
CA ALA A 422 12.92 7.50 6.83
C ALA A 422 14.20 7.81 6.02
N ALA A 423 14.81 6.80 5.40
CA ALA A 423 15.98 6.99 4.55
C ALA A 423 15.65 7.88 3.34
N GLY A 424 14.50 7.65 2.70
CA GLY A 424 14.02 8.49 1.59
C GLY A 424 13.83 9.95 2.00
N ILE A 425 13.20 10.22 3.15
CA ILE A 425 12.98 11.59 3.63
C ILE A 425 14.29 12.28 4.02
N LEU A 426 15.23 11.57 4.66
CA LEU A 426 16.56 12.11 4.96
C LEU A 426 17.32 12.42 3.67
N SER A 427 17.22 11.54 2.66
CA SER A 427 17.83 11.74 1.34
C SER A 427 17.28 12.97 0.64
N ILE A 428 15.96 13.22 0.70
CA ILE A 428 15.33 14.44 0.18
C ILE A 428 15.80 15.68 0.95
N THR A 429 15.85 15.61 2.28
CA THR A 429 16.14 16.77 3.14
C THR A 429 17.60 17.17 3.12
N GLY A 430 18.51 16.21 2.93
CA GLY A 430 19.96 16.44 2.84
C GLY A 430 20.62 16.94 4.12
N SER A 431 19.94 16.87 5.28
CA SER A 431 20.50 17.27 6.57
C SER A 431 19.90 16.46 7.74
N PRO A 432 20.57 16.39 8.90
CA PRO A 432 20.10 15.55 10.00
C PRO A 432 18.80 16.05 10.61
N MET A 433 17.80 15.16 10.71
CA MET A 433 16.46 15.46 11.22
C MET A 433 16.20 14.79 12.56
N SER A 434 15.29 15.36 13.36
CA SER A 434 14.82 14.67 14.56
C SER A 434 13.86 13.53 14.21
N ALA A 435 13.75 12.53 15.09
CA ALA A 435 12.79 11.44 14.87
C ALA A 435 11.33 11.94 14.86
N ASN A 436 11.02 13.04 15.55
CA ASN A 436 9.68 13.65 15.50
C ASN A 436 9.43 14.28 14.13
N ASP A 437 10.37 15.11 13.65
CA ASP A 437 10.23 15.78 12.35
C ASP A 437 10.11 14.76 11.20
N LEU A 438 10.79 13.61 11.31
CA LEU A 438 10.66 12.52 10.35
C LEU A 438 9.26 11.90 10.35
N VAL A 439 8.70 11.60 11.54
CA VAL A 439 7.34 11.05 11.65
C VAL A 439 6.29 12.04 11.15
N GLU A 440 6.47 13.34 11.39
CA GLU A 440 5.56 14.39 10.91
C GLU A 440 5.48 14.46 9.37
N ARG A 441 6.54 14.02 8.67
CA ARG A 441 6.54 13.92 7.20
C ARG A 441 5.98 12.61 6.65
N PHE A 442 5.64 11.64 7.49
CA PHE A 442 5.06 10.39 7.03
C PHE A 442 3.57 10.58 6.72
N ILE A 443 3.12 10.09 5.56
CA ILE A 443 1.68 10.08 5.23
C ILE A 443 0.90 9.11 6.14
N PHE A 444 1.56 8.04 6.59
CA PHE A 444 0.95 7.04 7.46
C PHE A 444 1.40 7.23 8.91
N GLU A 445 0.46 7.21 9.86
CA GLU A 445 0.78 7.35 11.28
C GLU A 445 1.76 6.27 11.77
N ARG A 446 2.85 6.70 12.42
CA ARG A 446 3.86 5.81 13.01
C ARG A 446 4.31 6.34 14.37
N SER A 447 4.76 5.43 15.23
CA SER A 447 5.30 5.82 16.54
C SER A 447 6.78 6.22 16.40
N VAL A 448 7.14 7.33 17.06
CA VAL A 448 8.53 7.81 17.17
C VAL A 448 9.44 6.74 17.77
N GLY A 449 8.93 5.96 18.74
CA GLY A 449 9.68 4.87 19.36
C GLY A 449 10.03 3.74 18.38
N SER A 450 9.06 3.32 17.55
CA SER A 450 9.29 2.30 16.51
C SER A 450 10.29 2.79 15.46
N LEU A 451 10.20 4.05 15.05
CA LEU A 451 11.14 4.66 14.09
C LEU A 451 12.57 4.68 14.66
N LYS A 452 12.76 5.15 15.90
CA LYS A 452 14.08 5.15 16.56
C LYS A 452 14.66 3.74 16.65
N ASN A 453 13.86 2.75 17.03
CA ASN A 453 14.31 1.37 17.12
C ASN A 453 14.73 0.80 15.76
N ALA A 454 13.98 1.10 14.70
CA ALA A 454 14.30 0.68 13.33
C ALA A 454 15.60 1.32 12.83
N MET A 455 15.77 2.63 13.01
CA MET A 455 17.01 3.34 12.60
C MET A 455 18.22 2.92 13.44
N SER A 456 18.04 2.55 14.71
CA SER A 456 19.13 2.08 15.58
C SER A 456 19.78 0.77 15.15
N ILE A 457 19.06 -0.08 14.41
CA ILE A 457 19.54 -1.41 13.98
C ILE A 457 19.89 -1.46 12.49
N ASP A 458 19.64 -0.39 11.75
CA ASP A 458 19.82 -0.31 10.31
C ASP A 458 21.09 0.51 10.01
N ASP A 459 22.07 -0.13 9.39
CA ASP A 459 23.40 0.42 9.15
C ASP A 459 23.40 1.67 8.25
N ARG A 460 22.29 1.96 7.55
CA ARG A 460 22.12 3.18 6.74
C ARG A 460 21.98 4.45 7.58
N PHE A 461 21.68 4.33 8.88
CA PHE A 461 21.45 5.47 9.75
C PHE A 461 22.57 5.63 10.77
N GLU A 462 22.98 6.87 10.97
CA GLU A 462 23.89 7.27 12.04
C GLU A 462 23.18 8.26 12.96
N ARG A 463 23.28 8.01 14.26
CA ARG A 463 22.72 8.95 15.24
C ARG A 463 23.77 10.01 15.53
N VAL A 464 23.57 11.24 15.05
CA VAL A 464 24.57 12.33 15.14
C VAL A 464 24.32 13.29 16.31
N ASP A 465 23.17 13.20 16.97
CA ASP A 465 22.82 13.95 18.18
C ASP A 465 21.91 13.11 19.10
N ARG A 466 21.53 13.60 20.28
CA ARG A 466 20.60 12.93 21.21
C ARG A 466 19.31 12.47 20.53
N ASP A 467 18.79 13.28 19.60
CA ASP A 467 17.53 12.99 18.92
C ASP A 467 17.57 13.19 17.39
N ARG A 468 18.75 13.49 16.82
CA ARG A 468 18.92 13.68 15.37
C ARG A 468 19.59 12.49 14.71
N TRP A 469 19.12 12.17 13.52
CA TRP A 469 19.54 11.05 12.70
C TRP A 469 19.98 11.56 11.33
N ALA A 470 20.99 10.91 10.78
CA ALA A 470 21.58 11.19 9.48
C ALA A 470 21.75 9.90 8.70
N LEU A 471 21.94 10.01 7.38
CA LEU A 471 22.40 8.87 6.59
C LEU A 471 23.90 8.64 6.85
N SER A 472 24.31 7.38 7.04
CA SER A 472 25.68 7.00 7.35
C SER A 472 26.67 7.45 6.26
N GLU A 473 26.23 7.48 5.00
CA GLU A 473 27.03 7.93 3.85
C GLU A 473 27.47 9.40 3.94
N TRP A 474 26.80 10.23 4.74
CA TRP A 474 27.18 11.63 4.94
C TRP A 474 28.47 11.78 5.76
N GLY A 475 28.96 10.71 6.38
CA GLY A 475 30.24 10.71 7.11
C GLY A 475 30.24 11.62 8.35
N LEU A 476 29.09 11.87 8.95
CA LEU A 476 28.95 12.67 10.17
C LEU A 476 29.41 11.88 11.40
N GLU A 477 29.88 12.59 12.42
CA GLU A 477 30.38 11.97 13.65
C GLU A 477 29.24 11.36 14.49
N ALA A 478 29.40 10.09 14.86
CA ALA A 478 28.43 9.35 15.67
C ALA A 478 28.31 9.90 17.11
N TYR A 479 27.07 10.09 17.56
CA TYR A 479 26.73 10.45 18.94
C TYR A 479 26.73 9.20 19.85
N THR A 480 27.88 8.99 20.50
CA THR A 480 28.15 7.88 21.43
C THR A 480 27.54 8.05 22.83
N GLY A 481 26.71 9.09 23.02
CA GLY A 481 26.03 9.41 24.26
C GLY A 481 26.85 10.30 25.21
N VAL A 482 26.14 11.04 26.07
CA VAL A 482 26.73 12.06 26.97
C VAL A 482 27.93 11.53 27.76
N ARG A 483 27.86 10.30 28.30
CA ARG A 483 28.97 9.72 29.09
C ARG A 483 30.26 9.50 28.29
N SER A 484 30.13 9.05 27.03
CA SER A 484 31.28 8.80 26.16
C SER A 484 31.93 10.12 25.76
N ILE A 485 31.11 11.13 25.44
CA ILE A 485 31.57 12.48 25.14
C ILE A 485 32.27 13.11 26.36
N ILE A 486 31.70 12.97 27.56
CA ILE A 486 32.36 13.44 28.79
C ILE A 486 33.73 12.76 28.97
N ARG A 487 33.83 11.45 28.70
CA ARG A 487 35.10 10.70 28.78
C ARG A 487 36.13 11.23 27.80
N GLU A 488 35.73 11.46 26.55
CA GLU A 488 36.58 11.98 25.49
C GLU A 488 37.08 13.39 25.82
N LYS A 489 36.18 14.30 26.23
CA LYS A 489 36.54 15.66 26.65
C LYS A 489 37.47 15.65 27.87
N LEU A 490 37.24 14.76 28.83
CA LEU A 490 38.16 14.55 29.96
C LEU A 490 39.53 14.06 29.49
N ALA A 491 39.58 13.09 28.57
CA ALA A 491 40.85 12.57 28.04
C ALA A 491 41.64 13.65 27.29
N MET A 492 40.98 14.44 26.45
CA MET A 492 41.58 15.58 25.75
C MET A 492 42.06 16.68 26.70
N ALA A 493 41.38 16.89 27.82
CA ALA A 493 41.72 17.88 28.84
C ALA A 493 42.72 17.37 29.90
N GLY A 494 43.35 16.21 29.71
CA GLY A 494 44.34 15.68 30.66
C GLY A 494 43.75 15.12 31.96
N GLY A 495 42.50 14.66 31.91
CA GLY A 495 41.80 13.96 33.00
C GLY A 495 40.99 14.85 33.95
N LYS A 496 40.96 16.18 33.73
CA LYS A 496 40.20 17.13 34.55
C LYS A 496 39.64 18.26 33.68
N ILE A 497 38.36 18.61 33.87
CA ILE A 497 37.72 19.72 33.15
C ILE A 497 36.74 20.47 34.09
N LYS A 498 36.63 21.80 33.96
CA LYS A 498 35.63 22.56 34.72
C LYS A 498 34.22 22.17 34.26
N LEU A 499 33.28 22.02 35.20
CA LEU A 499 31.92 21.61 34.90
C LEU A 499 31.22 22.60 33.95
N ASP A 500 31.35 23.90 34.18
CA ASP A 500 30.72 24.92 33.32
C ASP A 500 31.27 24.87 31.89
N THR A 501 32.58 24.71 31.73
CA THR A 501 33.22 24.53 30.42
C THR A 501 32.78 23.24 29.74
N LEU A 502 32.61 22.15 30.49
CA LEU A 502 32.10 20.89 29.97
C LEU A 502 30.64 21.00 29.52
N ILE A 503 29.80 21.70 30.29
CA ILE A 503 28.41 22.00 29.91
C ILE A 503 28.41 22.80 28.61
N GLU A 504 29.11 23.94 28.58
CA GLU A 504 29.18 24.81 27.40
C GLU A 504 29.63 24.06 26.14
N GLN A 505 30.68 23.25 26.23
CA GLN A 505 31.19 22.47 25.10
C GLN A 505 30.22 21.39 24.61
N ILE A 506 29.49 20.72 25.52
CA ILE A 506 28.55 19.65 25.14
C ILE A 506 27.23 20.25 24.63
N THR A 507 26.66 21.22 25.33
CA THR A 507 25.39 21.84 24.94
C THR A 507 25.53 22.76 23.72
N GLY A 508 26.73 23.27 23.45
CA GLY A 508 27.01 24.06 22.25
C GLY A 508 27.13 23.22 20.96
N ARG A 509 27.45 21.93 21.07
CA ARG A 509 27.60 21.01 19.92
C ARG A 509 26.45 20.01 19.77
N TYR A 510 25.82 19.62 20.86
CA TYR A 510 24.76 18.60 20.90
C TYR A 510 23.51 19.14 21.59
N SER A 511 22.34 18.70 21.15
CA SER A 511 21.01 19.02 21.69
C SER A 511 20.75 18.30 23.01
N VAL A 512 21.61 18.53 24.01
CA VAL A 512 21.57 17.92 25.35
C VAL A 512 21.28 19.01 26.39
N ALA A 513 20.43 18.71 27.37
CA ALA A 513 20.16 19.66 28.46
C ALA A 513 21.37 19.74 29.42
N ALA A 514 21.69 20.95 29.90
CA ALA A 514 22.76 21.17 30.89
C ALA A 514 22.57 20.29 32.15
N SER A 515 21.33 20.12 32.60
CA SER A 515 20.97 19.23 33.72
C SER A 515 21.37 17.78 33.48
N SER A 516 21.27 17.27 32.24
CA SER A 516 21.73 15.93 31.88
C SER A 516 23.25 15.82 31.93
N VAL A 517 23.98 16.83 31.46
CA VAL A 517 25.45 16.86 31.55
C VAL A 517 25.90 16.83 33.00
N VAL A 518 25.29 17.66 33.85
CA VAL A 518 25.56 17.69 35.31
C VAL A 518 25.28 16.33 35.95
N ALA A 519 24.13 15.72 35.65
CA ALA A 519 23.75 14.43 36.20
C ALA A 519 24.76 13.33 35.83
N TYR A 520 25.17 13.26 34.56
CA TYR A 520 26.15 12.28 34.11
C TYR A 520 27.57 12.56 34.61
N ALA A 521 27.99 13.83 34.68
CA ALA A 521 29.30 14.24 35.19
C ALA A 521 29.45 14.01 36.71
N SER A 522 28.34 14.05 37.44
CA SER A 522 28.30 13.82 38.90
C SER A 522 28.10 12.35 39.27
N THR A 523 28.03 11.45 38.29
CA THR A 523 27.80 10.02 38.49
C THR A 523 28.99 9.20 37.98
N ALA A 524 29.30 8.10 38.68
CA ALA A 524 30.35 7.17 38.28
C ALA A 524 30.23 6.78 36.78
N PRO A 525 31.35 6.69 36.03
CA PRO A 525 32.75 6.72 36.49
C PRO A 525 33.33 8.13 36.74
N PHE A 526 32.52 9.18 36.65
CA PHE A 526 32.94 10.56 36.90
C PHE A 526 32.56 11.02 38.30
N GLU A 527 33.26 12.02 38.80
CA GLU A 527 32.88 12.78 39.99
C GLU A 527 33.10 14.27 39.75
N VAL A 528 32.27 15.10 40.36
CA VAL A 528 32.48 16.55 40.44
C VAL A 528 32.97 16.88 41.85
N ARG A 529 34.13 17.52 41.94
CA ARG A 529 34.66 18.07 43.20
C ARG A 529 35.17 19.48 42.93
N ASP A 530 34.72 20.44 43.74
CA ASP A 530 35.07 21.86 43.63
C ASP A 530 34.83 22.44 42.22
N GLY A 531 33.72 22.05 41.57
CA GLY A 531 33.37 22.50 40.22
C GLY A 531 34.23 21.89 39.10
N VAL A 532 35.06 20.90 39.39
CA VAL A 532 35.91 20.19 38.41
C VAL A 532 35.46 18.74 38.29
N VAL A 533 35.16 18.33 37.06
CA VAL A 533 34.85 16.96 36.68
C VAL A 533 36.15 16.18 36.52
N ARG A 534 36.22 14.97 37.09
CA ARG A 534 37.35 14.04 36.98
C ARG A 534 36.85 12.58 37.01
N THR A 535 37.69 11.62 36.66
CA THR A 535 37.39 10.19 36.88
C THR A 535 37.44 9.90 38.38
N ALA A 536 36.40 9.22 38.91
CA ALA A 536 36.30 8.90 40.32
C ALA A 536 37.40 7.90 40.74
N SER A 537 38.16 8.25 41.78
CA SER A 537 39.19 7.39 42.37
C SER A 537 38.63 6.66 43.60
N GLY A 538 38.15 5.43 43.39
CA GLY A 538 37.77 4.50 44.47
C GLY A 538 36.71 3.49 44.07
N ALA A 539 36.95 2.20 44.36
CA ALA A 539 35.92 1.17 44.32
C ALA A 539 34.87 1.46 45.39
N ARG A 540 33.60 1.34 45.02
CA ARG A 540 32.44 1.75 45.83
C ARG A 540 32.37 0.94 47.13
N GLU A 541 32.35 1.60 48.29
CA GLU A 541 31.87 0.98 49.54
C GLU A 541 30.34 0.87 49.49
N ILE A 542 29.82 -0.33 49.67
CA ILE A 542 28.37 -0.58 49.74
C ILE A 542 27.87 -0.16 51.12
N ARG A 543 27.15 0.97 51.21
CA ARG A 543 26.73 1.55 52.50
C ARG A 543 25.33 1.15 53.01
N LYS A 544 24.49 0.51 52.19
CA LYS A 544 23.12 0.10 52.59
C LYS A 544 23.07 -1.42 52.74
N THR A 545 22.82 -1.87 53.97
CA THR A 545 22.66 -3.29 54.29
C THR A 545 21.22 -3.77 53.99
N PRO A 546 20.98 -5.07 53.78
CA PRO A 546 19.66 -5.62 53.51
C PRO A 546 18.63 -5.28 54.59
N GLU A 547 19.07 -5.28 55.86
CA GLU A 547 18.23 -4.95 57.02
C GLU A 547 17.80 -3.47 57.02
N ARG A 548 18.31 -2.60 56.16
CA ARG A 548 17.92 -1.17 56.11
C ARG A 548 17.28 -0.78 54.79
N THR A 549 16.91 -1.78 53.99
CA THR A 549 16.36 -1.60 52.65
C THR A 549 14.85 -1.83 52.70
N SER A 550 14.08 -0.84 52.22
CA SER A 550 12.62 -0.96 52.08
C SER A 550 12.25 -2.21 51.31
N ARG A 551 11.18 -2.89 51.72
CA ARG A 551 10.59 -4.07 51.06
C ARG A 551 11.51 -5.28 50.97
N MET A 552 12.58 -5.29 51.74
CA MET A 552 13.52 -6.41 51.83
C MET A 552 13.43 -7.01 53.22
N PHE A 553 13.01 -8.28 53.28
CA PHE A 553 12.69 -8.98 54.51
C PHE A 553 13.52 -10.25 54.65
N ARG A 554 13.92 -10.55 55.89
CA ARG A 554 14.66 -11.76 56.24
C ARG A 554 13.69 -12.94 56.35
N GLN A 555 14.01 -14.02 55.65
CA GLN A 555 13.39 -15.34 55.83
C GLN A 555 14.44 -16.33 56.38
N ASP A 556 13.99 -17.50 56.84
CA ASP A 556 14.83 -18.49 57.55
C ASP A 556 16.13 -18.90 56.82
N GLN A 557 16.14 -18.85 55.49
CA GLN A 557 17.27 -19.25 54.63
C GLN A 557 17.53 -18.27 53.48
N GLY A 558 17.20 -16.99 53.64
CA GLY A 558 17.45 -16.00 52.58
C GLY A 558 16.81 -14.64 52.80
N TRP A 559 16.84 -13.85 51.73
CA TRP A 559 16.27 -12.50 51.67
C TRP A 559 15.19 -12.43 50.60
N ALA A 560 14.00 -11.98 50.99
CA ALA A 560 12.86 -11.76 50.11
C ALA A 560 12.72 -10.28 49.77
N TYR A 561 12.75 -9.94 48.48
CA TYR A 561 12.51 -8.58 48.00
C TYR A 561 11.12 -8.45 47.36
N ARG A 562 10.23 -7.66 47.95
CA ARG A 562 8.86 -7.46 47.46
C ARG A 562 8.83 -6.47 46.29
N VAL A 563 8.36 -6.93 45.13
CA VAL A 563 8.29 -6.16 43.88
C VAL A 563 6.87 -6.19 43.34
N ARG A 564 6.39 -5.02 42.92
CA ARG A 564 5.15 -4.87 42.17
C ARG A 564 5.41 -5.14 40.68
N ILE A 565 4.71 -6.10 40.08
CA ILE A 565 4.88 -6.47 38.67
C ILE A 565 4.32 -5.37 37.76
N THR A 566 5.08 -5.04 36.71
CA THR A 566 4.72 -4.04 35.69
C THR A 566 4.71 -4.67 34.29
N HIS A 567 4.17 -3.97 33.30
CA HIS A 567 4.17 -4.44 31.91
C HIS A 567 5.58 -4.69 31.34
N ASP A 568 6.62 -4.00 31.83
CA ASP A 568 8.01 -4.22 31.39
C ASP A 568 8.54 -5.59 31.82
N HIS A 569 8.15 -6.07 33.00
CA HIS A 569 8.49 -7.40 33.47
C HIS A 569 7.86 -8.49 32.60
N LEU A 570 6.59 -8.29 32.19
CA LEU A 570 5.87 -9.22 31.31
C LEU A 570 6.40 -9.21 29.86
N ARG A 571 6.94 -8.08 29.40
CA ARG A 571 7.64 -7.97 28.10
C ARG A 571 9.02 -8.63 28.09
N GLY A 572 9.58 -8.89 29.27
CA GLY A 572 10.84 -9.61 29.45
C GLY A 572 12.07 -8.72 29.56
N SER A 573 11.91 -7.46 29.94
CA SER A 573 13.02 -6.60 30.32
C SER A 573 13.57 -7.00 31.69
N GLY A 574 14.89 -6.89 31.89
CA GLY A 574 15.48 -7.00 33.23
C GLY A 574 15.03 -5.85 34.13
N SER A 575 15.04 -6.04 35.44
CA SER A 575 14.54 -5.07 36.42
C SER A 575 15.64 -4.59 37.36
N VAL A 576 15.52 -3.35 37.84
CA VAL A 576 16.51 -2.76 38.75
C VAL A 576 16.38 -3.38 40.14
N ALA A 577 17.51 -3.78 40.71
CA ALA A 577 17.61 -4.37 42.04
C ALA A 577 18.13 -3.32 43.07
N PRO A 578 17.69 -3.40 44.34
CA PRO A 578 18.26 -2.57 45.40
C PRO A 578 19.76 -2.82 45.56
N MET A 579 20.50 -1.79 45.99
CA MET A 579 21.94 -1.91 46.24
C MET A 579 22.30 -3.00 47.25
N ALA A 580 21.41 -3.32 48.18
CA ALA A 580 21.60 -4.40 49.15
C ALA A 580 21.77 -5.78 48.50
N VAL A 581 21.21 -6.01 47.31
CA VAL A 581 21.43 -7.26 46.55
C VAL A 581 22.91 -7.44 46.21
N ALA A 582 23.63 -6.35 45.97
CA ALA A 582 25.07 -6.43 45.74
C ALA A 582 25.82 -6.86 47.01
N SER A 583 25.37 -6.45 48.20
CA SER A 583 25.92 -6.94 49.48
C SER A 583 25.58 -8.40 49.75
N ILE A 584 24.35 -8.83 49.46
CA ILE A 584 23.91 -10.22 49.68
C ILE A 584 24.75 -11.20 48.86
N LEU A 585 25.06 -10.83 47.62
CA LEU A 585 25.76 -11.70 46.66
C LEU A 585 27.27 -11.41 46.52
N ASP A 586 27.81 -10.52 47.36
CA ASP A 586 29.18 -10.00 47.28
C ASP A 586 29.58 -9.59 45.83
N LEU A 587 28.66 -8.89 45.15
CA LEU A 587 28.84 -8.43 43.77
C LEU A 587 29.66 -7.13 43.74
N LYS A 588 30.64 -7.05 42.83
CA LYS A 588 31.35 -5.81 42.50
C LYS A 588 30.83 -5.23 41.18
N HIS A 589 31.11 -3.95 40.94
CA HIS A 589 30.72 -3.32 39.68
C HIS A 589 31.46 -3.96 38.51
N GLY A 590 30.71 -4.41 37.50
CA GLY A 590 31.16 -5.20 36.36
C GLY A 590 30.82 -6.69 36.50
N ASP A 591 30.49 -7.16 37.71
CA ASP A 591 30.23 -8.58 37.95
C ASP A 591 28.85 -9.01 37.47
N LYS A 592 28.78 -10.30 37.12
CA LYS A 592 27.56 -11.04 36.83
C LYS A 592 27.57 -12.31 37.67
N ARG A 593 26.49 -12.53 38.43
CA ARG A 593 26.21 -13.79 39.12
C ARG A 593 25.03 -14.47 38.46
N GLN A 594 25.02 -15.79 38.54
CA GLN A 594 23.93 -16.66 38.09
C GLN A 594 23.52 -17.47 39.31
N LEU A 595 22.25 -17.39 39.69
CA LEU A 595 21.67 -18.16 40.79
C LEU A 595 20.86 -19.30 40.19
N GLU A 596 20.96 -20.50 40.76
CA GLU A 596 20.17 -21.65 40.28
C GLU A 596 18.70 -21.50 40.65
N SER A 597 17.78 -21.93 39.78
CA SER A 597 16.33 -21.88 40.03
C SER A 597 15.59 -23.01 39.32
N SER A 598 14.33 -23.24 39.67
CA SER A 598 13.45 -24.26 39.04
C SER A 598 13.32 -24.10 37.52
N LEU A 599 13.35 -22.87 37.02
CA LEU A 599 13.23 -22.53 35.59
C LEU A 599 14.57 -22.15 34.95
N GLY A 600 15.68 -22.64 35.50
CA GLY A 600 17.04 -22.40 35.01
C GLY A 600 17.70 -21.12 35.55
N PRO A 601 19.00 -20.92 35.29
CA PRO A 601 19.81 -19.92 36.00
C PRO A 601 19.27 -18.49 35.87
N GLN A 602 19.13 -17.80 36.99
CA GLN A 602 18.73 -16.40 37.07
C GLN A 602 19.94 -15.47 37.20
N ALA A 603 20.10 -14.58 36.21
CA ALA A 603 21.20 -13.65 36.18
C ALA A 603 20.96 -12.44 37.08
N ILE A 604 21.98 -12.00 37.81
CA ILE A 604 22.03 -10.71 38.49
C ILE A 604 23.34 -10.03 38.08
N THR A 605 23.24 -8.83 37.52
CA THR A 605 24.37 -8.08 36.97
C THR A 605 24.50 -6.73 37.64
N TRP A 606 25.73 -6.24 37.76
CA TRP A 606 25.96 -4.87 38.21
C TRP A 606 26.85 -4.11 37.22
N THR A 607 26.26 -3.65 36.13
CA THR A 607 26.97 -2.85 35.10
C THR A 607 26.56 -1.37 35.09
N GLY A 608 25.47 -1.01 35.80
CA GLY A 608 24.92 0.33 35.87
C GLY A 608 25.06 0.99 37.25
N THR A 609 24.22 1.99 37.52
CA THR A 609 24.20 2.72 38.80
C THR A 609 23.73 1.84 39.98
N GLN A 610 22.91 0.83 39.70
CA GLN A 610 22.40 -0.18 40.62
C GLN A 610 22.55 -1.59 39.99
N PRO A 611 22.56 -2.66 40.81
CA PRO A 611 22.44 -4.02 40.30
C PRO A 611 21.08 -4.20 39.61
N ALA A 612 20.97 -5.21 38.74
CA ALA A 612 19.75 -5.54 38.03
C ALA A 612 19.54 -7.05 37.98
N PHE A 613 18.29 -7.47 38.12
CA PHE A 613 17.86 -8.83 37.80
C PHE A 613 17.73 -8.95 36.28
N GLY A 614 18.19 -10.07 35.72
CA GLY A 614 17.82 -10.51 34.38
C GLY A 614 16.31 -10.76 34.28
N THR A 615 15.81 -11.02 33.07
CA THR A 615 14.38 -11.23 32.84
C THR A 615 13.78 -12.29 33.77
N ILE A 616 12.72 -11.91 34.50
CA ILE A 616 11.94 -12.81 35.36
C ILE A 616 10.66 -13.31 34.67
N ARG A 617 10.43 -12.94 33.40
CA ARG A 617 9.21 -13.27 32.63
C ARG A 617 8.85 -14.76 32.67
N ARG A 618 9.86 -15.64 32.66
CA ARG A 618 9.64 -17.08 32.69
C ARG A 618 8.93 -17.56 33.96
N PHE A 619 9.25 -16.98 35.11
CA PHE A 619 8.58 -17.29 36.38
C PHE A 619 7.17 -16.71 36.42
N LEU A 620 6.99 -15.50 35.89
CA LEU A 620 5.67 -14.86 35.81
C LEU A 620 4.68 -15.61 34.90
N LEU A 621 5.19 -16.29 33.87
CA LEU A 621 4.38 -17.12 32.97
C LEU A 621 4.01 -18.47 33.57
N GLU A 622 4.87 -19.06 34.41
CA GLU A 622 4.58 -20.34 35.09
C GLU A 622 3.40 -20.19 36.05
N ASP A 623 3.39 -19.09 36.82
CA ASP A 623 2.40 -18.83 37.87
C ASP A 623 1.22 -17.91 37.43
N ASP A 624 1.07 -17.65 36.11
CA ASP A 624 0.04 -16.78 35.50
C ASP A 624 -0.11 -15.40 36.18
N VAL A 625 1.02 -14.76 36.47
CA VAL A 625 1.08 -13.53 37.27
C VAL A 625 0.72 -12.30 36.43
N SER A 626 -0.33 -11.59 36.84
CA SER A 626 -0.79 -10.37 36.17
C SER A 626 0.00 -9.11 36.54
N ALA A 627 -0.01 -8.11 35.66
CA ALA A 627 0.54 -6.78 35.98
C ALA A 627 -0.23 -6.18 37.17
N GLY A 628 0.51 -5.60 38.12
CA GLY A 628 -0.06 -5.14 39.38
C GLY A 628 -0.24 -6.24 40.42
N ALA A 629 0.32 -7.43 40.27
CA ALA A 629 0.52 -8.34 41.41
C ALA A 629 1.79 -7.93 42.18
N ASP A 630 1.85 -8.23 43.49
CA ASP A 630 3.11 -8.19 44.25
C ASP A 630 3.70 -9.60 44.32
N VAL A 631 5.01 -9.69 44.16
CA VAL A 631 5.78 -10.94 44.27
C VAL A 631 7.01 -10.74 45.15
N PHE A 632 7.49 -11.80 45.76
CA PHE A 632 8.81 -11.84 46.39
C PHE A 632 9.83 -12.45 45.44
N LEU A 633 10.93 -11.73 45.25
CA LEU A 633 12.14 -12.27 44.64
C LEU A 633 13.04 -12.74 45.78
N VAL A 634 13.15 -14.05 45.96
CA VAL A 634 13.84 -14.67 47.09
C VAL A 634 15.24 -15.10 46.68
N ILE A 635 16.25 -14.52 47.33
CA ILE A 635 17.65 -14.88 47.19
C ILE A 635 18.04 -15.70 48.42
N LYS A 636 18.28 -16.99 48.23
CA LYS A 636 18.60 -17.91 49.32
C LYS A 636 20.10 -17.91 49.62
N ASP A 637 20.43 -18.23 50.87
CA ASP A 637 21.81 -18.26 51.37
C ASP A 637 22.66 -19.34 50.66
N ASP A 638 22.03 -20.33 50.04
CA ASP A 638 22.66 -21.37 49.21
C ASP A 638 22.92 -20.97 47.75
N ASN A 639 22.75 -19.68 47.42
CA ASN A 639 22.86 -19.10 46.07
C ASN A 639 21.79 -19.60 45.07
N THR A 640 20.63 -20.02 45.55
CA THR A 640 19.46 -20.26 44.69
C THR A 640 18.52 -19.05 44.65
N PHE A 641 17.69 -19.01 43.60
CA PHE A 641 16.70 -17.96 43.36
C PHE A 641 15.31 -18.58 43.23
N ALA A 642 14.32 -17.95 43.85
CA ALA A 642 12.92 -18.30 43.71
C ALA A 642 12.06 -17.04 43.54
N LEU A 643 10.91 -17.22 42.89
CA LEU A 643 9.83 -16.24 42.87
C LEU A 643 8.67 -16.83 43.68
N GLU A 644 8.16 -16.05 44.64
CA GLU A 644 7.02 -16.45 45.47
C GLU A 644 5.91 -15.40 45.31
N LEU A 645 4.66 -15.84 45.10
CA LEU A 645 3.52 -14.93 45.01
C LEU A 645 3.15 -14.39 46.39
N VAL A 646 2.86 -13.08 46.47
CA VAL A 646 2.25 -12.50 47.67
C VAL A 646 0.77 -12.91 47.67
N ALA A 647 0.31 -13.53 48.76
CA ALA A 647 -1.09 -13.90 48.92
C ALA A 647 -2.00 -12.66 48.92
N GLU A 648 -3.27 -12.84 48.54
CA GLU A 648 -4.26 -11.74 48.61
C GLU A 648 -4.44 -11.25 50.05
N LEU A 649 -4.50 -9.91 50.19
CA LEU A 649 -4.70 -9.27 51.49
C LEU A 649 -6.14 -9.51 51.96
N SER A 650 -6.27 -9.97 53.19
CA SER A 650 -7.53 -10.36 53.82
C SER A 650 -8.36 -9.18 54.34
N GLY A 651 -7.79 -7.97 54.36
CA GLY A 651 -8.38 -6.77 54.96
C GLY A 651 -8.24 -6.71 56.48
N LYS A 652 -7.56 -7.69 57.10
CA LYS A 652 -7.29 -7.72 58.54
C LYS A 652 -5.86 -7.26 58.79
N PRO A 653 -5.61 -6.29 59.69
CA PRO A 653 -4.30 -5.64 59.72
C PRO A 653 -3.12 -6.54 60.09
N LEU A 654 -3.26 -7.47 61.04
CA LEU A 654 -2.17 -8.36 61.43
C LEU A 654 -1.86 -9.43 60.37
N PRO A 655 -2.85 -10.20 59.87
CA PRO A 655 -2.64 -11.10 58.74
C PRO A 655 -2.03 -10.40 57.52
N ASP A 656 -2.52 -9.22 57.17
CA ASP A 656 -2.04 -8.47 56.01
C ASP A 656 -0.59 -7.99 56.21
N ALA A 657 -0.23 -7.54 57.43
CA ALA A 657 1.15 -7.18 57.74
C ALA A 657 2.11 -8.37 57.62
N LEU A 658 1.70 -9.56 58.06
CA LEU A 658 2.48 -10.80 57.94
C LEU A 658 2.60 -11.24 56.48
N THR A 659 1.52 -11.19 55.70
CA THR A 659 1.54 -11.48 54.26
C THR A 659 2.48 -10.54 53.50
N LEU A 660 2.46 -9.25 53.84
CA LEU A 660 3.30 -8.24 53.21
C LEU A 660 4.81 -8.41 53.47
N ILE A 661 5.20 -9.18 54.49
CA ILE A 661 6.61 -9.52 54.77
C ILE A 661 6.99 -10.94 54.34
N GLY A 662 6.05 -11.70 53.78
CA GLY A 662 6.26 -13.08 53.32
C GLY A 662 6.21 -14.12 54.44
N ALA A 663 5.47 -13.84 55.52
CA ALA A 663 5.25 -14.75 56.65
C ALA A 663 3.86 -15.41 56.60
N GLN A 664 3.67 -16.48 57.37
CA GLN A 664 2.36 -17.11 57.58
C GLN A 664 1.40 -16.14 58.27
N SER A 665 0.15 -16.09 57.82
CA SER A 665 -0.83 -15.08 58.24
C SER A 665 -1.66 -15.49 59.47
N ASP A 666 -1.57 -16.74 59.90
CA ASP A 666 -2.31 -17.36 61.01
C ASP A 666 -1.45 -17.57 62.27
N LEU A 667 -0.65 -16.57 62.62
CA LEU A 667 0.18 -16.60 63.82
C LEU A 667 -0.53 -15.98 65.03
N ASP A 668 -0.25 -16.50 66.23
CA ASP A 668 -0.66 -15.86 67.47
C ASP A 668 0.11 -14.56 67.72
N ALA A 669 -0.39 -13.70 68.62
CA ALA A 669 0.15 -12.35 68.80
C ALA A 669 1.66 -12.35 69.14
N GLU A 670 2.10 -13.30 69.96
CA GLU A 670 3.51 -13.40 70.35
C GLU A 670 4.38 -13.91 69.20
N THR A 671 4.02 -14.99 68.51
CA THR A 671 4.81 -15.48 67.37
C THR A 671 4.82 -14.45 66.24
N ALA A 672 3.69 -13.79 65.97
CA ALA A 672 3.62 -12.73 64.97
C ALA A 672 4.56 -11.57 65.29
N ARG A 673 4.61 -11.11 66.55
CA ARG A 673 5.54 -10.06 67.01
C ARG A 673 7.00 -10.47 66.77
N GLN A 674 7.35 -11.70 67.13
CA GLN A 674 8.69 -12.24 66.96
C GLN A 674 9.09 -12.33 65.48
N THR A 675 8.18 -12.81 64.63
CA THR A 675 8.37 -12.89 63.17
C THR A 675 8.54 -11.51 62.54
N LEU A 676 7.73 -10.53 62.94
CA LEU A 676 7.85 -9.15 62.47
C LEU A 676 9.18 -8.51 62.88
N ALA A 677 9.67 -8.77 64.09
CA ALA A 677 11.01 -8.31 64.51
C ALA A 677 12.12 -8.99 63.70
N ALA A 678 12.05 -10.32 63.55
CA ALA A 678 13.05 -11.12 62.85
C ALA A 678 13.14 -10.77 61.35
N ALA A 679 12.01 -10.49 60.69
CA ALA A 679 11.94 -10.13 59.28
C ALA A 679 12.75 -8.86 58.94
N ILE A 680 13.01 -8.02 59.94
CA ILE A 680 13.82 -6.81 59.81
C ILE A 680 15.14 -6.87 60.60
N ASN A 681 15.51 -8.07 61.07
CA ASN A 681 16.70 -8.39 61.83
C ASN A 681 16.81 -7.61 63.17
N LEU A 682 15.68 -7.34 63.80
CA LEU A 682 15.62 -6.84 65.17
C LEU A 682 15.58 -8.00 66.17
N PRO A 683 16.10 -7.81 67.41
CA PRO A 683 15.99 -8.80 68.47
C PRO A 683 14.53 -9.27 68.70
N ILE A 684 14.33 -10.56 68.92
CA ILE A 684 13.03 -11.20 69.17
C ILE A 684 12.26 -10.59 70.36
N ASP A 685 12.97 -10.02 71.34
CA ASP A 685 12.43 -9.32 72.51
C ASP A 685 12.12 -7.83 72.26
N THR A 686 12.23 -7.35 71.01
CA THR A 686 11.99 -5.94 70.67
C THR A 686 10.53 -5.53 70.95
N PRO A 687 10.30 -4.41 71.67
CA PRO A 687 8.96 -3.88 71.90
C PRO A 687 8.24 -3.50 70.59
N VAL A 688 6.92 -3.67 70.54
CA VAL A 688 6.09 -3.42 69.33
C VAL A 688 6.29 -2.00 68.77
N VAL A 689 6.41 -0.99 69.63
CA VAL A 689 6.69 0.41 69.22
C VAL A 689 7.99 0.54 68.43
N SER A 690 9.04 -0.17 68.87
CA SER A 690 10.34 -0.15 68.20
C SER A 690 10.32 -0.93 66.89
N ILE A 691 9.50 -1.99 66.80
CA ILE A 691 9.25 -2.72 65.54
C ILE A 691 8.57 -1.77 64.54
N ILE A 692 7.49 -1.08 64.93
CA ILE A 692 6.79 -0.10 64.08
C ILE A 692 7.75 1.00 63.61
N GLY A 693 8.57 1.55 64.53
CA GLY A 693 9.61 2.53 64.19
C GLY A 693 10.61 1.98 63.16
N GLY A 694 11.07 0.74 63.33
CA GLY A 694 12.00 0.08 62.42
C GLY A 694 11.46 -0.13 60.99
N TYR A 695 10.15 -0.34 60.83
CA TYR A 695 9.49 -0.38 59.51
C TYR A 695 9.32 1.03 58.90
N ARG A 696 9.03 2.05 59.71
CA ARG A 696 8.95 3.44 59.22
C ARG A 696 10.30 3.97 58.75
N ASP A 697 11.37 3.73 59.52
CA ASP A 697 12.71 4.25 59.23
C ASP A 697 13.31 3.69 57.91
N ARG A 698 12.90 2.48 57.52
CA ARG A 698 13.30 1.88 56.23
C ARG A 698 12.40 2.26 55.07
N GLY A 699 11.24 2.89 55.32
CA GLY A 699 10.26 3.29 54.31
C GLY A 699 9.14 2.29 54.03
N ASP A 700 8.95 1.27 54.87
CA ASP A 700 7.85 0.29 54.77
C ASP A 700 6.63 0.78 55.58
N THR A 701 6.08 1.93 55.14
CA THR A 701 4.96 2.60 55.82
C THR A 701 3.67 1.77 55.76
N ASP A 702 3.47 1.01 54.69
CA ASP A 702 2.31 0.12 54.53
C ASP A 702 2.25 -0.96 55.60
N VAL A 703 3.38 -1.57 55.96
CA VAL A 703 3.45 -2.52 57.08
C VAL A 703 3.31 -1.79 58.42
N ALA A 704 4.02 -0.66 58.59
CA ALA A 704 4.01 0.08 59.85
C ALA A 704 2.63 0.60 60.26
N ASP A 705 1.81 1.03 59.30
CA ASP A 705 0.47 1.57 59.55
C ASP A 705 -0.50 0.45 59.96
N LEU A 706 -0.41 -0.73 59.32
CA LEU A 706 -1.15 -1.92 59.75
C LEU A 706 -0.76 -2.31 61.18
N LEU A 707 0.53 -2.39 61.50
CA LEU A 707 0.99 -2.70 62.86
C LEU A 707 0.56 -1.67 63.91
N THR A 708 0.47 -0.39 63.52
CA THR A 708 -0.03 0.66 64.41
C THR A 708 -1.47 0.40 64.81
N SER A 709 -2.32 -0.08 63.89
CA SER A 709 -3.73 -0.36 64.15
C SER A 709 -3.98 -1.57 65.08
N VAL A 710 -3.04 -2.53 65.13
CA VAL A 710 -3.13 -3.74 65.96
C VAL A 710 -2.14 -3.75 67.12
N ARG A 711 -1.55 -2.59 67.44
CA ARG A 711 -0.51 -2.47 68.48
C ARG A 711 -0.94 -3.03 69.84
N HIS A 712 -2.16 -2.72 70.28
CA HIS A 712 -2.67 -3.18 71.58
C HIS A 712 -2.75 -4.71 71.66
N TYR A 713 -3.25 -5.35 70.60
CA TYR A 713 -3.32 -6.80 70.48
C TYR A 713 -1.93 -7.45 70.50
N LEU A 714 -0.94 -6.87 69.80
CA LEU A 714 0.44 -7.35 69.79
C LEU A 714 1.18 -7.17 71.12
N GLU A 715 0.75 -6.22 71.97
CA GLU A 715 1.34 -5.96 73.28
C GLU A 715 0.70 -6.77 74.42
N THR A 716 -0.59 -7.12 74.31
CA THR A 716 -1.38 -7.70 75.42
C THR A 716 -1.99 -9.07 75.11
N GLY A 717 -2.09 -9.47 73.84
CA GLY A 717 -2.80 -10.68 73.41
C GLY A 717 -4.33 -10.57 73.44
N GLU A 718 -4.89 -9.44 73.90
CA GLU A 718 -6.34 -9.21 73.96
C GLU A 718 -6.83 -8.47 72.70
N PRO A 719 -7.93 -8.91 72.06
CA PRO A 719 -8.43 -8.28 70.85
C PRO A 719 -8.84 -6.83 71.11
N THR A 720 -8.40 -5.92 70.25
CA THR A 720 -8.73 -4.50 70.35
C THR A 720 -10.24 -4.29 70.09
N GLU A 721 -11.06 -4.13 71.13
CA GLU A 721 -12.42 -3.58 70.97
C GLU A 721 -12.33 -2.08 70.66
N HIS A 722 -12.25 -1.72 69.38
CA HIS A 722 -12.55 -0.36 68.94
C HIS A 722 -13.51 -0.38 67.75
N SER A 723 -14.75 0.03 68.05
CA SER A 723 -15.72 0.46 67.06
C SER A 723 -15.14 1.62 66.24
N LEU A 724 -15.06 1.45 64.92
CA LEU A 724 -14.85 2.57 64.01
C LEU A 724 -16.07 3.49 64.09
N GLN A 725 -15.99 4.56 64.90
CA GLN A 725 -16.78 5.75 64.62
C GLN A 725 -16.21 6.37 63.35
N THR A 726 -16.91 6.20 62.24
CA THR A 726 -16.70 6.96 61.02
C THR A 726 -16.96 8.44 61.33
N THR A 727 -15.91 9.21 61.53
CA THR A 727 -15.99 10.67 61.53
C THR A 727 -16.43 11.11 60.15
N ASN A 728 -17.66 11.61 60.04
CA ASN A 728 -18.22 12.11 58.80
C ASN A 728 -17.57 13.47 58.47
N VAL A 729 -17.28 13.71 57.20
CA VAL A 729 -16.59 14.90 56.69
C VAL A 729 -17.37 16.19 56.98
N ASP A 730 -18.66 16.08 57.28
CA ASP A 730 -19.53 17.21 57.62
C ASP A 730 -19.18 17.88 58.97
N ASP A 731 -18.55 17.19 59.94
CA ASP A 731 -18.26 17.77 61.26
C ASP A 731 -17.05 18.73 61.26
N ILE A 732 -16.27 18.79 60.17
CA ILE A 732 -15.09 19.68 60.06
C ILE A 732 -15.48 21.05 59.47
N LEU A 733 -16.64 21.18 58.82
CA LEU A 733 -17.04 22.44 58.17
C LEU A 733 -17.75 23.42 59.11
N ASP A 734 -18.11 23.03 60.33
CA ASP A 734 -18.73 23.93 61.33
C ASP A 734 -17.71 24.58 62.30
N LEU A 735 -16.40 24.39 62.08
CA LEU A 735 -15.31 24.99 62.88
C LEU A 735 -14.33 25.87 62.09
N LEU A 736 -14.61 26.15 60.81
CA LEU A 736 -13.95 27.18 59.99
C LEU A 736 -14.91 28.35 59.77
#